data_AF-A0A816FUP8-F1
#
_entry.id   AF-A0A816FUP8-F1
#
_cell.length_a   1.000
_cell.length_b   1.000
_cell.length_c   1.000
_cell.angle_alpha   90.00
_cell.angle_beta   90.00
_cell.angle_gamma   90.00
#
_symmetry.space_group_name_H-M   'P 1'
#
loop_
_entity.id
_entity.type
_entity.pdbx_description
1 polymer ?
#
loop_
_entity_poly.entity_id
_entity_poly.type
_entity_poly.pdbx_seq_one_letter_code
_entity_poly.pdbx_strand_id
1 'polypeptide(L)'
;RLAKRQLQQQQQQRNKRIALLPSAALNCQQEKLFLNYLLGDTTLEMFYRLLLSPTDSIDQLRTIVTNDHLNCLKMLGQLLVKLANYLLQLFQQLPTKSLDDDQFLTFVNERTRSFLQFLLLLNQHPFHLLSLNSYQALNAFIIRQPTLLSNEQFCLKLVENLKQSLHRVHFPTTTTTTSITLIENDNEILKKQYTHNQQCFIYALFEYDSEEQFFWKFFSQYRTELQKLIKSFIGMFFPETPTTTVTDRSIVVVETNMSCLKSILQNLLGCLESLVQRTPNKTDNQIDTSLSSIYLIIEWEAFYLLIDHVLFIVRKELFSSSTSTIKSQQKMEQLLMTSTMTEQFLRTLRFLLQFTPNLSEHIHGHVLNLLSVMFFITQHDPPLAIQIIQRLLQTFQLYQQQSIAGTVTNDCEIMQTQASNAFLYLCKNFTAKMIDYYSELFPFLCKLYKDEFQLTKNSLTITIDESSCPTLKLLDAAQTLLYYKLIHDNDQTQLEAFYELVKPIYETLVTSLSFDSLTSFIQYLDLCSNSTIDINIIQYRRRNLMLALHCLGLLLRYSKQQQNQLNIILRSKITTCLRPILLDFILKVTQFCNQLYDRQINPFYETLKINLTYSETEKQLYLGTYESNNMAKATITSTSVPSSLPVSFIRFQTISTGNNIIDDQRLRDYLHRLFDICYQINGMFFAHDSDLYYLKLNDDNYFITSFLQKILFENLNTLPSFRLRIVLRHFCRSFVEHYCSAITLDKEVTNELFLTFLDIFLPYIQQRLTTMWSNLLTTTILDYQQGECTDEVIEECVCVLLTRDFVDIIRYFIYKTTLPGQINSALSGNNKKKNKTMNGHNHSESMCEETNGISNETDHIDEWDEQVTNNSVYNKLLNGTQDKMEHSDLYNYMVKLSRQ
;
A
#
# COMPACT_ATOMS: atom_id res chain seq x y z
N ARG A 1 8.64 35.05 8.49
CA ARG A 1 7.18 34.77 8.38
C ARG A 1 6.39 35.97 7.83
N LEU A 2 6.52 37.17 8.41
CA LEU A 2 5.85 38.39 7.93
C LEU A 2 6.22 38.78 6.48
N ALA A 3 7.51 38.69 6.11
CA ALA A 3 7.97 38.87 4.74
C ALA A 3 7.37 37.83 3.75
N LYS A 4 7.22 36.57 4.18
CA LYS A 4 6.58 35.50 3.38
C LYS A 4 5.09 35.79 3.15
N ARG A 5 4.39 36.31 4.17
CA ARG A 5 2.99 36.78 4.04
C ARG A 5 2.86 38.00 3.12
N GLN A 6 3.78 38.96 3.19
CA GLN A 6 3.78 40.12 2.28
C GLN A 6 4.05 39.71 0.83
N LEU A 7 4.96 38.78 0.61
CA LEU A 7 5.28 38.25 -0.73
C LEU A 7 4.09 37.45 -1.30
N GLN A 8 3.44 36.62 -0.47
CA GLN A 8 2.17 35.95 -0.84
C GLN A 8 1.05 36.95 -1.12
N GLN A 9 0.89 38.02 -0.35
CA GLN A 9 -0.11 39.05 -0.59
C GLN A 9 0.16 39.82 -1.89
N GLN A 10 1.41 40.18 -2.18
CA GLN A 10 1.77 40.81 -3.45
C GLN A 10 1.51 39.87 -4.64
N GLN A 11 1.80 38.58 -4.48
CA GLN A 11 1.56 37.57 -5.52
C GLN A 11 0.06 37.32 -5.73
N GLN A 12 -0.74 37.26 -4.66
CA GLN A 12 -2.20 37.19 -4.74
C GLN A 12 -2.82 38.46 -5.33
N GLN A 13 -2.29 39.65 -5.03
CA GLN A 13 -2.76 40.90 -5.63
C GLN A 13 -2.40 40.97 -7.12
N ARG A 14 -1.22 40.48 -7.51
CA ARG A 14 -0.83 40.35 -8.93
C ARG A 14 -1.73 39.36 -9.66
N ASN A 15 -2.00 38.19 -9.07
CA ASN A 15 -2.91 37.19 -9.65
C ASN A 15 -4.36 37.70 -9.74
N LYS A 16 -4.85 38.44 -8.73
CA LYS A 16 -6.16 39.11 -8.76
C LYS A 16 -6.22 40.18 -9.86
N ARG A 17 -5.15 40.96 -10.08
CA ARG A 17 -5.09 41.92 -11.20
C ARG A 17 -5.08 41.24 -12.57
N ILE A 18 -4.41 40.09 -12.69
CA ILE A 18 -4.42 39.28 -13.92
C ILE A 18 -5.82 38.67 -14.17
N ALA A 19 -6.51 38.23 -13.11
CA ALA A 19 -7.86 37.66 -13.18
C ALA A 19 -8.99 38.69 -13.38
N LEU A 20 -8.76 39.96 -13.02
CA LEU A 20 -9.73 41.07 -13.15
C LEU A 20 -9.66 41.81 -14.49
N LEU A 21 -8.72 41.45 -15.38
CA LEU A 21 -8.79 41.92 -16.76
C LEU A 21 -10.03 41.29 -17.43
N PRO A 22 -10.94 42.11 -18.01
CA PRO A 22 -12.09 41.57 -18.73
C PRO A 22 -11.56 40.65 -19.82
N SER A 23 -12.02 39.40 -19.85
CA SER A 23 -11.71 38.34 -20.83
C SER A 23 -10.98 38.89 -22.05
N ALA A 24 -9.65 38.99 -21.98
CA ALA A 24 -8.87 39.43 -23.11
C ALA A 24 -9.18 38.41 -24.21
N ALA A 25 -9.72 38.88 -25.33
CA ALA A 25 -9.81 38.06 -26.52
C ALA A 25 -8.44 37.42 -26.72
N LEU A 26 -8.40 36.09 -26.83
CA LEU A 26 -7.15 35.36 -26.96
C LEU A 26 -6.49 35.90 -28.22
N ASN A 27 -5.39 36.64 -28.07
CA ASN A 27 -4.75 37.26 -29.21
C ASN A 27 -3.94 36.18 -29.92
N CYS A 28 -4.57 35.49 -30.88
CA CYS A 28 -3.98 34.36 -31.59
C CYS A 28 -2.61 34.69 -32.21
N GLN A 29 -2.32 35.96 -32.56
CA GLN A 29 -1.00 36.36 -33.06
C GLN A 29 0.05 36.45 -31.95
N GLN A 30 -0.29 36.99 -30.78
CA GLN A 30 0.61 37.01 -29.62
C GLN A 30 0.89 35.60 -29.10
N GLU A 31 -0.13 34.75 -29.06
CA GLU A 31 0.03 33.33 -28.71
C GLU A 31 0.88 32.58 -29.72
N LYS A 32 0.68 32.81 -31.04
CA LYS A 32 1.55 32.25 -32.08
C LYS A 32 3.02 32.64 -31.89
N LEU A 33 3.29 33.90 -31.58
CA LEU A 33 4.65 34.39 -31.32
C LEU A 33 5.25 33.76 -30.06
N PHE A 34 4.48 33.69 -28.96
CA PHE A 34 4.91 33.07 -27.71
C PHE A 34 5.22 31.58 -27.89
N LEU A 35 4.32 30.83 -28.53
CA LEU A 35 4.50 29.40 -28.80
C LEU A 35 5.66 29.15 -29.77
N ASN A 36 5.87 29.98 -30.80
CA ASN A 36 7.06 29.84 -31.65
C ASN A 36 8.37 30.15 -30.91
N TYR A 37 8.35 31.07 -29.94
CA TYR A 37 9.55 31.39 -29.16
C TYR A 37 9.98 30.20 -28.29
N LEU A 38 9.02 29.54 -27.63
CA LEU A 38 9.31 28.43 -26.69
C LEU A 38 9.32 27.04 -27.35
N LEU A 39 8.40 26.80 -28.28
CA LEU A 39 8.15 25.51 -28.95
C LEU A 39 8.53 25.53 -30.44
N GLY A 40 9.28 26.56 -30.86
CA GLY A 40 9.92 26.60 -32.17
C GLY A 40 10.95 25.48 -32.28
N ASP A 41 11.06 24.87 -33.45
CA ASP A 41 11.92 23.70 -33.64
C ASP A 41 13.39 24.04 -33.37
N THR A 42 13.82 25.25 -33.70
CA THR A 42 15.16 25.78 -33.38
C THR A 42 15.39 25.98 -31.89
N THR A 43 14.39 26.43 -31.14
CA THR A 43 14.48 26.61 -29.69
C THR A 43 14.51 25.27 -28.97
N LEU A 44 13.64 24.33 -29.36
CA LEU A 44 13.63 22.98 -28.79
C LEU A 44 14.93 22.24 -29.10
N GLU A 45 15.45 22.38 -30.32
CA GLU A 45 16.77 21.85 -30.69
C GLU A 45 17.90 22.49 -29.88
N MET A 46 17.84 23.80 -29.62
CA MET A 46 18.81 24.48 -28.78
C MET A 46 18.76 23.98 -27.33
N PHE A 47 17.57 23.82 -26.73
CA PHE A 47 17.42 23.21 -25.42
C PHE A 47 17.98 21.78 -25.42
N TYR A 48 17.74 21.01 -26.48
CA TYR A 48 18.27 19.66 -26.61
C TYR A 48 19.80 19.63 -26.67
N ARG A 49 20.41 20.44 -27.54
CA ARG A 49 21.87 20.47 -27.73
C ARG A 49 22.62 21.05 -26.53
N LEU A 50 22.10 22.11 -25.90
CA LEU A 50 22.80 22.82 -24.82
C LEU A 50 22.61 22.20 -23.44
N LEU A 51 21.50 21.47 -23.20
CA LEU A 51 21.19 20.93 -21.88
C LEU A 51 21.12 19.41 -21.84
N LEU A 52 20.91 18.72 -22.98
CA LEU A 52 20.50 17.31 -23.02
C LEU A 52 21.35 16.39 -23.90
N SER A 53 22.41 16.89 -24.53
CA SER A 53 23.45 16.06 -25.13
C SER A 53 24.56 15.89 -24.08
N PRO A 54 24.44 14.93 -23.13
CA PRO A 54 25.65 14.49 -22.45
C PRO A 54 26.54 13.97 -23.57
N THR A 55 27.71 14.56 -23.70
CA THR A 55 28.79 14.07 -24.53
C THR A 55 28.86 12.53 -24.52
N ASP A 56 29.18 11.91 -25.65
CA ASP A 56 29.32 10.44 -25.75
C ASP A 56 30.34 9.87 -24.73
N SER A 57 31.18 10.72 -24.13
CA SER A 57 32.12 10.34 -23.07
C SER A 57 31.60 10.68 -21.66
N ILE A 58 31.67 9.68 -20.78
CA ILE A 58 31.34 9.77 -19.34
C ILE A 58 32.26 10.79 -18.64
N ASP A 59 33.52 10.90 -19.08
CA ASP A 59 34.49 11.83 -18.48
C ASP A 59 34.15 13.29 -18.73
N GLN A 60 33.64 13.64 -19.91
CA GLN A 60 33.15 14.98 -20.19
C GLN A 60 31.85 15.28 -19.43
N LEU A 61 30.99 14.28 -19.19
CA LEU A 61 29.80 14.49 -18.35
C LEU A 61 30.18 14.87 -16.92
N ARG A 62 31.22 14.25 -16.33
CA ARG A 62 31.71 14.57 -14.98
C ARG A 62 32.22 16.01 -14.84
N THR A 63 32.70 16.62 -15.91
CA THR A 63 33.19 18.01 -15.87
C THR A 63 32.06 19.02 -16.07
N ILE A 64 30.97 18.64 -16.74
CA ILE A 64 29.81 19.49 -17.03
C ILE A 64 28.82 19.52 -15.85
N VAL A 65 28.58 18.37 -15.21
CA VAL A 65 27.62 18.27 -14.11
C VAL A 65 28.13 19.02 -12.90
N THR A 66 27.47 20.13 -12.61
CA THR A 66 27.69 21.04 -11.48
C THR A 66 26.35 21.35 -10.81
N ASN A 67 26.37 21.90 -9.60
CA ASN A 67 25.14 22.32 -8.93
C ASN A 67 24.34 23.35 -9.75
N ASP A 68 25.01 24.25 -10.47
CA ASP A 68 24.35 25.23 -11.33
C ASP A 68 23.70 24.56 -12.55
N HIS A 69 24.38 23.59 -13.16
CA HIS A 69 23.80 22.79 -14.24
C HIS A 69 22.55 22.04 -13.75
N LEU A 70 22.62 21.37 -12.60
CA LEU A 70 21.46 20.69 -11.99
C LEU A 70 20.31 21.66 -11.72
N ASN A 71 20.58 22.83 -11.16
CA ASN A 71 19.56 23.84 -10.89
C ASN A 71 18.89 24.33 -12.18
N CYS A 72 19.66 24.52 -13.26
CA CYS A 72 19.11 24.83 -14.59
C CYS A 72 18.20 23.71 -15.10
N LEU A 73 18.59 22.44 -14.97
CA LEU A 73 17.73 21.31 -15.36
C LEU A 73 16.46 21.21 -14.51
N LYS A 74 16.54 21.49 -13.20
CA LYS A 74 15.37 21.53 -12.30
C LYS A 74 14.39 22.63 -12.72
N MET A 75 14.89 23.82 -13.02
CA MET A 75 14.07 24.93 -13.52
C MET A 75 13.43 24.61 -14.87
N LEU A 76 14.18 23.97 -15.79
CA LEU A 76 13.64 23.51 -17.06
C LEU A 76 12.51 22.51 -16.83
N GLY A 77 12.71 21.49 -15.99
CA GLY A 77 11.67 20.52 -15.64
C GLY A 77 10.38 21.17 -15.15
N GLN A 78 10.48 22.13 -14.23
CA GLN A 78 9.31 22.89 -13.73
C GLN A 78 8.64 23.73 -14.82
N LEU A 79 9.43 24.31 -15.74
CA LEU A 79 8.90 25.06 -16.89
C LEU A 79 8.09 24.15 -17.81
N LEU A 80 8.57 22.93 -18.10
CA LEU A 80 7.87 21.97 -18.97
C LEU A 80 6.49 21.59 -18.42
N VAL A 81 6.39 21.32 -17.12
CA VAL A 81 5.11 20.98 -16.47
C VAL A 81 4.14 22.17 -16.53
N LYS A 82 4.63 23.40 -16.32
CA LYS A 82 3.79 24.60 -16.45
C LYS A 82 3.35 24.85 -17.89
N LEU A 83 4.24 24.63 -18.86
CA LEU A 83 3.94 24.79 -20.28
C LEU A 83 2.92 23.77 -20.77
N ALA A 84 3.00 22.52 -20.30
CA ALA A 84 2.00 21.49 -20.57
C ALA A 84 0.60 21.92 -20.06
N ASN A 85 0.52 22.37 -18.81
CA ASN A 85 -0.73 22.87 -18.23
C ASN A 85 -1.28 24.08 -18.99
N TYR A 86 -0.40 24.98 -19.43
CA TYR A 86 -0.79 26.13 -20.25
C TYR A 86 -1.38 25.72 -21.60
N LEU A 87 -0.73 24.81 -22.33
CA LEU A 87 -1.25 24.26 -23.59
C LEU A 87 -2.61 23.57 -23.40
N LEU A 88 -2.78 22.82 -22.30
CA LEU A 88 -4.06 22.19 -21.98
C LEU A 88 -5.16 23.21 -21.67
N GLN A 89 -4.84 24.31 -20.99
CA GLN A 89 -5.77 25.42 -20.79
C GLN A 89 -6.14 26.09 -22.13
N LEU A 90 -5.18 26.25 -23.05
CA LEU A 90 -5.46 26.75 -24.40
C LEU A 90 -6.46 25.84 -25.12
N PHE A 91 -6.26 24.51 -25.08
CA PHE A 91 -7.20 23.54 -25.67
C PHE A 91 -8.61 23.60 -25.08
N GLN A 92 -8.76 23.96 -23.80
CA GLN A 92 -10.08 24.14 -23.18
C GLN A 92 -10.79 25.43 -23.63
N GLN A 93 -10.03 26.47 -23.98
CA GLN A 93 -10.57 27.77 -24.38
C GLN A 93 -10.95 27.82 -25.87
N LEU A 94 -10.26 27.05 -26.72
CA LEU A 94 -10.47 27.01 -28.18
C LEU A 94 -11.89 26.61 -28.64
N PRO A 95 -12.60 25.63 -28.03
CA PRO A 95 -13.95 25.23 -28.46
C PRO A 95 -15.04 26.28 -28.22
N THR A 96 -14.76 27.30 -27.39
CA THR A 96 -15.75 28.30 -26.97
C THR A 96 -15.80 29.55 -27.84
N LYS A 97 -14.96 29.62 -28.89
CA LYS A 97 -14.82 30.80 -29.78
C LYS A 97 -14.91 30.38 -31.27
N SER A 98 -15.30 31.34 -32.12
CA SER A 98 -15.90 31.14 -33.45
C SER A 98 -14.98 30.60 -34.57
N LEU A 99 -15.61 30.07 -35.62
CA LEU A 99 -15.13 29.37 -36.83
C LEU A 99 -13.89 29.88 -37.62
N ASP A 100 -13.26 31.02 -37.30
CA ASP A 100 -11.99 31.45 -37.92
C ASP A 100 -10.73 30.82 -37.26
N ASP A 101 -10.94 30.01 -36.21
CA ASP A 101 -9.90 29.45 -35.33
C ASP A 101 -9.29 28.12 -35.81
N ASP A 102 -9.72 27.51 -36.92
CA ASP A 102 -9.20 26.22 -37.39
C ASP A 102 -7.70 26.27 -37.77
N GLN A 103 -7.23 27.39 -38.35
CA GLN A 103 -5.81 27.58 -38.64
C GLN A 103 -4.98 27.74 -37.37
N PHE A 104 -5.54 28.37 -36.33
CA PHE A 104 -4.86 28.54 -35.05
C PHE A 104 -4.85 27.23 -34.26
N LEU A 105 -5.96 26.48 -34.25
CA LEU A 105 -6.03 25.13 -33.67
C LEU A 105 -5.04 24.19 -34.37
N THR A 106 -4.94 24.25 -35.69
CA THR A 106 -3.95 23.46 -36.46
C THR A 106 -2.51 23.83 -36.05
N PHE A 107 -2.21 25.12 -35.91
CA PHE A 107 -0.91 25.60 -35.44
C PHE A 107 -0.60 25.15 -33.99
N VAL A 108 -1.57 25.26 -33.08
CA VAL A 108 -1.42 24.83 -31.69
C VAL A 108 -1.22 23.30 -31.62
N ASN A 109 -1.94 22.53 -32.44
CA ASN A 109 -1.75 21.09 -32.58
C ASN A 109 -0.35 20.73 -33.08
N GLU A 110 0.17 21.44 -34.09
CA GLU A 110 1.52 21.23 -34.61
C GLU A 110 2.58 21.52 -33.54
N ARG A 111 2.51 22.67 -32.86
CA ARG A 111 3.45 23.02 -31.78
C ARG A 111 3.34 22.08 -30.58
N THR A 112 2.13 21.62 -30.26
CA THR A 112 1.93 20.61 -29.22
C THR A 112 2.57 19.28 -29.62
N ARG A 113 2.49 18.85 -30.88
CA ARG A 113 3.19 17.65 -31.36
C ARG A 113 4.71 17.76 -31.25
N SER A 114 5.30 18.88 -31.67
CA SER A 114 6.75 19.12 -31.47
C SER A 114 7.12 19.08 -29.98
N PHE A 115 6.30 19.68 -29.12
CA PHE A 115 6.49 19.63 -27.68
C PHE A 115 6.42 18.21 -27.11
N LEU A 116 5.43 17.42 -27.52
CA LEU A 116 5.27 16.03 -27.08
C LEU A 116 6.45 15.15 -27.53
N GLN A 117 6.96 15.36 -28.75
CA GLN A 117 8.17 14.69 -29.22
C GLN A 117 9.40 15.09 -28.39
N PHE A 118 9.51 16.37 -28.02
CA PHE A 118 10.57 16.85 -27.14
C PHE A 118 10.48 16.25 -25.73
N LEU A 119 9.27 16.13 -25.16
CA LEU A 119 9.06 15.43 -23.88
C LEU A 119 9.45 13.95 -23.98
N LEU A 120 9.16 13.26 -25.08
CA LEU A 120 9.59 11.87 -25.29
C LEU A 120 11.12 11.73 -25.33
N LEU A 121 11.85 12.72 -25.84
CA LEU A 121 13.31 12.71 -25.81
C LEU A 121 13.82 12.87 -24.37
N LEU A 122 13.20 13.76 -23.61
CA LEU A 122 13.53 14.03 -22.20
C LEU A 122 13.30 12.84 -21.26
N ASN A 123 12.35 11.97 -21.59
CA ASN A 123 12.07 10.76 -20.82
C ASN A 123 13.30 9.82 -20.72
N GLN A 124 14.25 9.88 -21.67
CA GLN A 124 15.48 9.08 -21.67
C GLN A 124 16.66 9.79 -20.99
N HIS A 125 16.45 10.99 -20.42
CA HIS A 125 17.53 11.77 -19.84
C HIS A 125 18.05 11.12 -18.54
N PRO A 126 19.38 11.02 -18.32
CA PRO A 126 19.98 10.36 -17.16
C PRO A 126 19.69 11.05 -15.81
N PHE A 127 19.29 12.33 -15.82
CA PHE A 127 18.81 13.02 -14.63
C PHE A 127 17.33 12.69 -14.36
N HIS A 128 17.08 11.75 -13.44
CA HIS A 128 15.75 11.24 -13.08
C HIS A 128 14.71 12.33 -12.82
N LEU A 129 15.05 13.42 -12.12
CA LEU A 129 14.07 14.46 -11.81
C LEU A 129 13.58 15.20 -13.07
N LEU A 130 14.44 15.37 -14.07
CA LEU A 130 14.03 15.98 -15.34
C LEU A 130 13.13 15.03 -16.14
N SER A 131 13.49 13.74 -16.20
CA SER A 131 12.66 12.70 -16.81
C SER A 131 11.29 12.60 -16.09
N LEU A 132 11.27 12.71 -14.76
CA LEU A 132 10.03 12.71 -13.98
C LEU A 132 9.12 13.87 -14.37
N ASN A 133 9.68 15.08 -14.48
CA ASN A 133 8.92 16.26 -14.88
C ASN A 133 8.37 16.13 -16.31
N SER A 134 9.10 15.53 -17.24
CA SER A 134 8.59 15.28 -18.59
C SER A 134 7.46 14.23 -18.59
N TYR A 135 7.56 13.20 -17.76
CA TYR A 135 6.48 12.24 -17.55
C TYR A 135 5.23 12.85 -16.90
N GLN A 136 5.38 13.73 -15.90
CA GLN A 136 4.26 14.45 -15.29
C GLN A 136 3.57 15.38 -16.29
N ALA A 137 4.36 16.11 -17.10
CA ALA A 137 3.85 16.93 -18.18
C ALA A 137 3.05 16.08 -19.20
N LEU A 138 3.59 14.93 -19.59
CA LEU A 138 2.93 14.00 -20.51
C LEU A 138 1.64 13.41 -19.92
N ASN A 139 1.65 13.05 -18.63
CA ASN A 139 0.49 12.50 -17.95
C ASN A 139 -0.72 13.46 -17.99
N ALA A 140 -0.46 14.76 -17.86
CA ALA A 140 -1.51 15.77 -17.97
C ALA A 140 -2.20 15.74 -19.35
N PHE A 141 -1.45 15.52 -20.43
CA PHE A 141 -2.02 15.35 -21.77
C PHE A 141 -2.76 14.02 -21.93
N ILE A 142 -2.23 12.92 -21.38
CA ILE A 142 -2.90 11.61 -21.41
C ILE A 142 -4.29 11.69 -20.78
N ILE A 143 -4.42 12.36 -19.63
CA ILE A 143 -5.68 12.46 -18.91
C ILE A 143 -6.66 13.42 -19.61
N ARG A 144 -6.18 14.58 -20.09
CA ARG A 144 -7.06 15.68 -20.55
C ARG A 144 -7.27 15.75 -22.07
N GLN A 145 -6.35 15.21 -22.87
CA GLN A 145 -6.38 15.25 -24.34
C GLN A 145 -5.80 13.95 -24.97
N PRO A 146 -6.38 12.76 -24.66
CA PRO A 146 -5.84 11.47 -25.09
C PRO A 146 -5.79 11.29 -26.63
N THR A 147 -6.69 11.95 -27.36
CA THR A 147 -6.78 11.88 -28.83
C THR A 147 -5.54 12.42 -29.54
N LEU A 148 -4.73 13.26 -28.87
CA LEU A 148 -3.45 13.75 -29.43
C LEU A 148 -2.33 12.71 -29.36
N LEU A 149 -2.51 11.67 -28.53
CA LEU A 149 -1.46 10.72 -28.14
C LEU A 149 -1.70 9.29 -28.63
N SER A 150 -2.89 8.99 -29.16
CA SER A 150 -3.31 7.66 -29.63
C SER A 150 -2.64 7.19 -30.94
N ASN A 151 -1.46 7.72 -31.27
CA ASN A 151 -0.66 7.27 -32.41
C ASN A 151 0.20 6.07 -31.99
N GLU A 152 0.16 4.99 -32.76
CA GLU A 152 0.92 3.76 -32.51
C GLU A 152 2.43 4.00 -32.35
N GLN A 153 3.06 4.80 -33.23
CA GLN A 153 4.51 5.07 -33.15
C GLN A 153 4.87 5.82 -31.86
N PHE A 154 4.03 6.76 -31.46
CA PHE A 154 4.20 7.51 -30.22
C PHE A 154 4.07 6.58 -29.01
N CYS A 155 3.03 5.73 -29.01
CA CYS A 155 2.75 4.78 -27.94
C CYS A 155 3.87 3.76 -27.77
N LEU A 156 4.37 3.17 -28.86
CA LEU A 156 5.46 2.20 -28.81
C LEU A 156 6.76 2.84 -28.30
N LYS A 157 7.06 4.08 -28.72
CA LYS A 157 8.23 4.82 -28.21
C LYS A 157 8.08 5.16 -26.73
N LEU A 158 6.87 5.51 -26.27
CA LEU A 158 6.63 5.74 -24.85
C LEU A 158 6.83 4.47 -24.02
N VAL A 159 6.37 3.31 -24.51
CA VAL A 159 6.57 2.01 -23.85
C VAL A 159 8.06 1.67 -23.73
N GLU A 160 8.85 1.92 -24.78
CA GLU A 160 10.30 1.75 -24.75
C GLU A 160 10.97 2.66 -23.71
N ASN A 161 10.58 3.94 -23.67
CA ASN A 161 11.07 4.89 -22.68
C ASN A 161 10.71 4.48 -21.25
N LEU A 162 9.48 4.02 -21.02
CA LEU A 162 9.02 3.54 -19.72
C LEU A 162 9.81 2.31 -19.27
N LYS A 163 10.08 1.37 -20.19
CA LYS A 163 10.95 0.22 -19.91
C LYS A 163 12.31 0.71 -19.41
N GLN A 164 12.96 1.61 -20.14
CA GLN A 164 14.28 2.16 -19.78
C GLN A 164 14.26 2.90 -18.43
N SER A 165 13.28 3.78 -18.21
CA SER A 165 13.18 4.58 -16.98
C SER A 165 12.90 3.76 -15.73
N LEU A 166 12.31 2.57 -15.85
CA LEU A 166 12.11 1.67 -14.71
C LEU A 166 13.39 0.92 -14.29
N HIS A 167 14.47 0.97 -15.08
CA HIS A 167 15.77 0.43 -14.65
C HIS A 167 16.33 1.27 -13.51
N ARG A 168 16.58 0.63 -12.36
CA ARG A 168 17.31 1.26 -11.25
C ARG A 168 18.79 1.46 -11.59
N VAL A 169 19.39 2.50 -11.02
CA VAL A 169 20.84 2.73 -11.06
C VAL A 169 21.54 1.66 -10.24
N HIS A 170 22.56 1.02 -10.82
CA HIS A 170 23.42 0.11 -10.07
C HIS A 170 24.65 0.87 -9.55
N PHE A 171 24.80 0.92 -8.22
CA PHE A 171 25.93 1.52 -7.51
C PHE A 171 27.04 0.47 -7.34
N PRO A 172 28.23 0.65 -7.95
CA PRO A 172 29.32 -0.30 -7.80
C PRO A 172 29.95 -0.19 -6.39
N THR A 173 30.02 -1.31 -5.67
CA THR A 173 30.56 -1.38 -4.28
C THR A 173 32.09 -1.38 -4.20
N THR A 174 32.79 -1.65 -5.32
CA THR A 174 34.24 -1.56 -5.42
C THR A 174 34.65 -0.75 -6.65
N THR A 175 35.64 0.14 -6.50
CA THR A 175 36.36 0.79 -7.60
C THR A 175 37.28 -0.20 -8.33
N THR A 176 36.76 -1.38 -8.68
CA THR A 176 37.50 -2.37 -9.46
C THR A 176 37.34 -2.02 -10.93
N THR A 177 38.31 -1.28 -11.44
CA THR A 177 38.62 -1.05 -12.86
C THR A 177 38.79 -2.36 -13.66
N THR A 178 38.83 -3.52 -13.01
CA THR A 178 38.98 -4.86 -13.60
C THR A 178 37.70 -5.46 -14.19
N SER A 179 36.50 -4.91 -13.95
CA SER A 179 35.26 -5.42 -14.57
C SER A 179 34.97 -4.84 -15.96
N ILE A 180 35.70 -3.80 -16.37
CA ILE A 180 35.54 -3.13 -17.67
C ILE A 180 36.05 -4.01 -18.81
N THR A 181 37.07 -4.84 -18.58
CA THR A 181 37.65 -5.75 -19.59
C THR A 181 36.86 -7.05 -19.80
N LEU A 182 35.84 -7.33 -18.98
CA LEU A 182 34.99 -8.53 -19.13
C LEU A 182 33.69 -8.29 -19.92
N ILE A 183 33.34 -7.03 -20.22
CA ILE A 183 32.17 -6.68 -21.05
C ILE A 183 32.50 -6.79 -22.56
N GLU A 184 33.72 -7.19 -22.92
CA GLU A 184 34.18 -7.26 -24.32
C GLU A 184 33.52 -8.36 -25.17
N ASN A 185 32.67 -9.24 -24.61
CA ASN A 185 31.97 -10.26 -25.39
C ASN A 185 30.51 -9.87 -25.71
N ASP A 186 30.30 -9.45 -26.97
CA ASP A 186 29.13 -9.61 -27.87
C ASP A 186 27.71 -9.11 -27.52
N ASN A 187 27.45 -8.47 -26.37
CA ASN A 187 26.09 -8.03 -26.04
C ASN A 187 25.90 -6.50 -26.08
N GLU A 188 25.57 -5.95 -27.25
CA GLU A 188 25.33 -4.50 -27.45
C GLU A 188 24.29 -3.90 -26.48
N ILE A 189 23.30 -4.69 -26.07
CA ILE A 189 22.26 -4.29 -25.12
C ILE A 189 22.85 -3.99 -23.75
N LEU A 190 23.71 -4.88 -23.24
CA LEU A 190 24.38 -4.70 -21.95
C LEU A 190 25.31 -3.49 -21.97
N LYS A 191 26.02 -3.27 -23.09
CA LYS A 191 26.86 -2.09 -23.27
C LYS A 191 26.06 -0.78 -23.18
N LYS A 192 24.90 -0.72 -23.85
CA LYS A 192 24.00 0.46 -23.77
C LYS A 192 23.47 0.69 -22.36
N GLN A 193 23.02 -0.37 -21.68
CA GLN A 193 22.53 -0.29 -20.30
C GLN A 193 23.62 0.18 -19.33
N TYR A 194 24.84 -0.35 -19.47
CA TYR A 194 25.99 0.07 -18.66
C TYR A 194 26.30 1.56 -18.86
N THR A 195 26.42 2.02 -20.11
CA THR A 195 26.70 3.44 -20.41
C THR A 195 25.63 4.35 -19.85
N HIS A 196 24.35 4.01 -20.03
CA HIS A 196 23.25 4.80 -19.49
C HIS A 196 23.25 4.83 -17.96
N ASN A 197 23.52 3.69 -17.30
CA ASN A 197 23.62 3.63 -15.85
C ASN A 197 24.77 4.52 -15.33
N GLN A 198 25.93 4.53 -15.99
CA GLN A 198 27.05 5.42 -15.62
C GLN A 198 26.69 6.90 -15.73
N GLN A 199 25.92 7.29 -16.75
CA GLN A 199 25.42 8.65 -16.86
C GLN A 199 24.47 8.99 -15.70
N CYS A 200 23.52 8.10 -15.39
CA CYS A 200 22.59 8.29 -14.29
C CYS A 200 23.30 8.38 -12.93
N PHE A 201 24.32 7.55 -12.72
CA PHE A 201 25.14 7.51 -11.52
C PHE A 201 25.82 8.87 -11.24
N ILE A 202 26.36 9.53 -12.27
CA ILE A 202 26.96 10.87 -12.11
C ILE A 202 25.93 11.86 -11.58
N TYR A 203 24.74 11.93 -12.17
CA TYR A 203 23.68 12.83 -11.70
C TYR A 203 23.22 12.49 -10.27
N ALA A 204 23.15 11.21 -9.93
CA ALA A 204 22.77 10.76 -8.59
C ALA A 204 23.77 11.21 -7.51
N LEU A 205 25.08 11.15 -7.80
CA LEU A 205 26.13 11.57 -6.86
C LEU A 205 26.07 13.06 -6.48
N PHE A 206 25.54 13.93 -7.35
CA PHE A 206 25.42 15.36 -7.06
C PHE A 206 24.07 15.74 -6.42
N GLU A 207 23.00 14.98 -6.69
CA GLU A 207 21.65 15.30 -6.20
C GLU A 207 21.36 14.72 -4.80
N TYR A 208 22.01 13.61 -4.46
CA TYR A 208 21.68 12.84 -3.25
C TYR A 208 22.90 12.69 -2.33
N ASP A 209 22.66 12.87 -1.04
CA ASP A 209 23.68 12.80 0.01
C ASP A 209 24.11 11.35 0.31
N SER A 210 23.26 10.37 -0.04
CA SER A 210 23.53 8.94 0.13
C SER A 210 22.78 8.08 -0.90
N GLU A 211 23.28 6.87 -1.13
CA GLU A 211 22.59 5.82 -1.92
C GLU A 211 21.20 5.51 -1.34
N GLU A 212 21.07 5.57 -0.01
CA GLU A 212 19.82 5.37 0.71
C GLU A 212 18.77 6.42 0.33
N GLN A 213 19.18 7.69 0.30
CA GLN A 213 18.31 8.81 -0.08
C GLN A 213 17.94 8.74 -1.56
N PHE A 214 18.85 8.30 -2.42
CA PHE A 214 18.56 8.03 -3.83
C PHE A 214 17.47 6.97 -3.96
N PHE A 215 17.66 5.79 -3.37
CA PHE A 215 16.71 4.69 -3.52
C PHE A 215 15.36 5.03 -2.90
N TRP A 216 15.33 5.69 -1.74
CA TRP A 216 14.08 6.15 -1.15
C TRP A 216 13.33 7.07 -2.12
N LYS A 217 13.96 8.11 -2.69
CA LYS A 217 13.29 8.99 -3.67
C LYS A 217 12.95 8.27 -4.97
N PHE A 218 13.80 7.37 -5.44
CA PHE A 218 13.55 6.59 -6.66
C PHE A 218 12.31 5.70 -6.49
N PHE A 219 12.21 4.93 -5.40
CA PHE A 219 11.10 4.01 -5.19
C PHE A 219 9.82 4.74 -4.72
N SER A 220 9.92 5.67 -3.77
CA SER A 220 8.73 6.36 -3.21
C SER A 220 8.12 7.38 -4.16
N GLN A 221 8.95 8.10 -4.92
CA GLN A 221 8.51 9.23 -5.74
C GLN A 221 8.57 8.90 -7.23
N TYR A 222 9.74 8.52 -7.76
CA TYR A 222 9.91 8.35 -9.20
C TYR A 222 9.08 7.18 -9.75
N ARG A 223 9.24 5.98 -9.18
CA ARG A 223 8.52 4.77 -9.61
C ARG A 223 7.01 4.88 -9.39
N THR A 224 6.56 5.43 -8.26
CA THR A 224 5.13 5.63 -7.98
C THR A 224 4.48 6.56 -9.01
N GLU A 225 5.15 7.64 -9.42
CA GLU A 225 4.64 8.52 -10.48
C GLU A 225 4.64 7.85 -11.86
N LEU A 226 5.66 7.04 -12.18
CA LEU A 226 5.65 6.22 -13.40
C LEU A 226 4.49 5.22 -13.42
N GLN A 227 4.18 4.59 -12.28
CA GLN A 227 3.03 3.70 -12.17
C GLN A 227 1.70 4.43 -12.43
N LYS A 228 1.52 5.64 -11.87
CA LYS A 228 0.34 6.49 -12.16
C LYS A 228 0.24 6.86 -13.64
N LEU A 229 1.37 7.15 -14.28
CA LEU A 229 1.46 7.40 -15.70
C LEU A 229 1.06 6.17 -16.52
N ILE A 230 1.60 4.98 -16.21
CA ILE A 230 1.24 3.72 -16.90
C ILE A 230 -0.26 3.46 -16.75
N LYS A 231 -0.81 3.67 -15.54
CA LYS A 231 -2.25 3.55 -15.25
C LYS A 231 -3.09 4.47 -16.15
N SER A 232 -2.70 5.73 -16.25
CA SER A 232 -3.41 6.72 -17.10
C SER A 232 -3.21 6.42 -18.59
N PHE A 233 -2.00 6.00 -18.99
CA PHE A 233 -1.62 5.70 -20.37
C PHE A 233 -2.46 4.56 -20.94
N ILE A 234 -2.52 3.43 -20.23
CA ILE A 234 -3.33 2.29 -20.66
C ILE A 234 -4.83 2.58 -20.51
N GLY A 235 -5.22 3.32 -19.46
CA GLY A 235 -6.60 3.77 -19.28
C GLY A 235 -7.15 4.58 -20.45
N MET A 236 -6.31 5.32 -21.19
CA MET A 236 -6.75 6.13 -22.33
C MET A 236 -7.41 5.30 -23.46
N PHE A 237 -7.07 4.01 -23.59
CA PHE A 237 -7.63 3.13 -24.61
C PHE A 237 -9.05 2.66 -24.25
N PHE A 238 -9.50 2.88 -23.01
CA PHE A 238 -10.82 2.50 -22.49
C PHE A 238 -11.66 3.75 -22.16
N PRO A 239 -12.20 4.46 -23.17
CA PRO A 239 -12.99 5.66 -22.92
C PRO A 239 -14.29 5.32 -22.17
N GLU A 240 -14.59 6.07 -21.11
CA GLU A 240 -15.90 6.05 -20.45
C GLU A 240 -16.97 6.47 -21.47
N THR A 241 -17.78 5.53 -21.96
CA THR A 241 -18.89 5.86 -22.84
C THR A 241 -20.06 6.39 -22.00
N PRO A 242 -20.53 7.64 -22.18
CA PRO A 242 -21.80 8.04 -21.63
C PRO A 242 -22.88 7.15 -22.26
N THR A 243 -23.60 6.44 -21.40
CA THR A 243 -24.78 5.67 -21.76
C THR A 243 -25.70 6.51 -22.65
N THR A 244 -26.09 5.94 -23.79
CA THR A 244 -27.03 6.43 -24.81
C THR A 244 -26.39 7.17 -26.00
N THR A 245 -26.46 6.50 -27.16
CA THR A 245 -26.05 6.93 -28.52
C THR A 245 -24.57 6.79 -28.87
N VAL A 246 -24.17 5.54 -29.15
CA VAL A 246 -22.97 5.24 -29.96
C VAL A 246 -23.21 5.80 -31.36
N THR A 247 -22.56 6.92 -31.69
CA THR A 247 -22.49 7.44 -33.06
C THR A 247 -21.40 6.69 -33.84
N ASP A 248 -21.50 6.55 -35.16
CA ASP A 248 -20.52 5.82 -35.99
C ASP A 248 -19.07 6.31 -35.79
N ARG A 249 -18.86 7.58 -35.43
CA ARG A 249 -17.54 8.14 -35.09
C ARG A 249 -16.94 7.56 -33.82
N SER A 250 -17.75 7.20 -32.83
CA SER A 250 -17.27 6.56 -31.59
C SER A 250 -16.80 5.12 -31.81
N ILE A 251 -17.33 4.43 -32.83
CA ILE A 251 -16.95 3.05 -33.16
C ILE A 251 -15.54 3.03 -33.78
N VAL A 252 -15.26 3.93 -34.73
CA VAL A 252 -13.95 4.02 -35.39
C VAL A 252 -12.83 4.32 -34.38
N VAL A 253 -13.08 5.20 -33.41
CA VAL A 253 -12.09 5.55 -32.37
C VAL A 253 -11.80 4.36 -31.45
N VAL A 254 -12.80 3.55 -31.10
CA VAL A 254 -12.60 2.34 -30.29
C VAL A 254 -11.80 1.30 -31.07
N GLU A 255 -12.06 1.11 -32.36
CA GLU A 255 -11.31 0.18 -33.21
C GLU A 255 -9.83 0.60 -33.36
N THR A 256 -9.54 1.88 -33.59
CA THR A 256 -8.16 2.37 -33.66
C THR A 256 -7.44 2.24 -32.33
N ASN A 257 -8.12 2.53 -31.20
CA ASN A 257 -7.55 2.40 -29.87
C ASN A 257 -7.22 0.93 -29.54
N MET A 258 -8.13 0.00 -29.84
CA MET A 258 -7.89 -1.43 -29.62
C MET A 258 -6.79 -1.98 -30.52
N SER A 259 -6.70 -1.51 -31.78
CA SER A 259 -5.59 -1.87 -32.67
C SER A 259 -4.25 -1.38 -32.13
N CYS A 260 -4.17 -0.15 -31.61
CA CYS A 260 -2.94 0.37 -31.02
C CYS A 260 -2.57 -0.39 -29.73
N LEU A 261 -3.55 -0.66 -28.85
CA LEU A 261 -3.34 -1.45 -27.63
C LEU A 261 -2.85 -2.87 -27.97
N LYS A 262 -3.39 -3.47 -29.03
CA LYS A 262 -2.94 -4.75 -29.56
C LYS A 262 -1.45 -4.71 -29.93
N SER A 263 -1.01 -3.72 -30.70
CA SER A 263 0.41 -3.56 -31.05
C SER A 263 1.31 -3.41 -29.83
N ILE A 264 0.88 -2.66 -28.81
CA ILE A 264 1.60 -2.52 -27.54
C ILE A 264 1.76 -3.88 -26.86
N LEU A 265 0.67 -4.64 -26.72
CA LEU A 265 0.69 -5.96 -26.09
C LEU A 265 1.55 -6.96 -26.87
N GLN A 266 1.49 -6.95 -28.20
CA GLN A 266 2.33 -7.80 -29.05
C GLN A 266 3.82 -7.52 -28.85
N ASN A 267 4.19 -6.23 -28.80
CA ASN A 267 5.56 -5.81 -28.54
C ASN A 267 6.04 -6.25 -27.15
N LEU A 268 5.21 -6.06 -26.11
CA LEU A 268 5.53 -6.48 -24.75
C LEU A 268 5.68 -8.00 -24.64
N LEU A 269 4.75 -8.79 -25.19
CA LEU A 269 4.85 -10.25 -25.18
C LEU A 269 6.09 -10.74 -25.95
N GLY A 270 6.43 -10.12 -27.09
CA GLY A 270 7.66 -10.42 -27.83
C GLY A 270 8.92 -10.10 -27.02
N CYS A 271 8.92 -8.97 -26.30
CA CYS A 271 10.01 -8.60 -25.38
C CYS A 271 10.16 -9.61 -24.24
N LEU A 272 9.05 -10.08 -23.66
CA LEU A 272 9.05 -11.09 -22.59
C LEU A 272 9.62 -12.41 -23.08
N GLU A 273 9.18 -12.90 -24.25
CA GLU A 273 9.71 -14.14 -24.84
C GLU A 273 11.22 -14.03 -25.12
N SER A 274 11.68 -12.89 -25.65
CA SER A 274 13.11 -12.62 -25.83
C SER A 274 13.88 -12.59 -24.51
N LEU A 275 13.31 -11.99 -23.46
CA LEU A 275 13.92 -11.92 -22.13
C LEU A 275 14.06 -13.31 -21.49
N VAL A 276 13.01 -14.15 -21.61
CA VAL A 276 13.04 -15.55 -21.18
C VAL A 276 14.13 -16.32 -21.91
N GLN A 277 14.24 -16.19 -23.24
CA GLN A 277 15.26 -16.88 -24.04
C GLN A 277 16.70 -16.45 -23.71
N ARG A 278 16.91 -15.17 -23.36
CA ARG A 278 18.21 -14.65 -22.93
C ARG A 278 18.60 -15.07 -21.51
N THR A 279 17.66 -15.60 -20.72
CA THR A 279 17.92 -15.98 -19.34
C THR A 279 18.54 -17.39 -19.28
N PRO A 280 19.73 -17.57 -18.69
CA PRO A 280 20.41 -18.86 -18.66
C PRO A 280 19.61 -19.92 -17.87
N ASN A 281 19.48 -21.14 -18.43
CA ASN A 281 18.73 -22.24 -17.80
C ASN A 281 19.61 -23.31 -17.12
N LYS A 282 20.93 -23.31 -17.33
CA LYS A 282 21.89 -24.25 -16.71
C LYS A 282 23.29 -23.62 -16.63
N THR A 283 23.88 -23.58 -15.43
CA THR A 283 25.25 -24.05 -15.07
C THR A 283 25.72 -23.41 -13.75
N ASP A 284 26.19 -24.25 -12.83
CA ASP A 284 27.10 -24.04 -11.68
C ASP A 284 26.93 -22.82 -10.75
N ASN A 285 27.01 -23.11 -9.44
CA ASN A 285 26.78 -22.27 -8.26
C ASN A 285 27.66 -20.99 -8.10
N GLN A 286 28.11 -20.36 -9.19
CA GLN A 286 29.01 -19.19 -9.16
C GLN A 286 28.56 -17.98 -10.01
N ILE A 287 27.32 -17.98 -10.55
CA ILE A 287 26.88 -16.93 -11.50
C ILE A 287 26.16 -15.74 -10.83
N ASP A 288 25.69 -15.85 -9.59
CA ASP A 288 24.80 -14.84 -8.97
C ASP A 288 25.43 -13.47 -8.69
N THR A 289 26.77 -13.36 -8.79
CA THR A 289 27.51 -12.11 -8.54
C THR A 289 28.12 -11.47 -9.79
N SER A 290 27.89 -12.02 -10.98
CA SER A 290 28.44 -11.41 -12.20
C SER A 290 27.68 -10.14 -12.60
N LEU A 291 28.38 -9.14 -13.15
CA LEU A 291 27.78 -7.86 -13.56
C LEU A 291 26.65 -8.05 -14.59
N SER A 292 26.78 -9.03 -15.49
CA SER A 292 25.74 -9.37 -16.47
C SER A 292 24.50 -9.97 -15.81
N SER A 293 24.66 -10.78 -14.77
CA SER A 293 23.56 -11.30 -13.94
C SER A 293 22.79 -10.17 -13.27
N ILE A 294 23.50 -9.18 -12.70
CA ILE A 294 22.89 -8.03 -12.02
C ILE A 294 22.05 -7.20 -12.99
N TYR A 295 22.59 -6.84 -14.16
CA TYR A 295 21.82 -6.08 -15.16
C TYR A 295 20.64 -6.88 -15.72
N LEU A 296 20.76 -8.20 -15.85
CA LEU A 296 19.65 -9.05 -16.26
C LEU A 296 18.53 -9.06 -15.20
N ILE A 297 18.87 -9.13 -13.90
CA ILE A 297 17.88 -9.03 -12.81
C ILE A 297 17.19 -7.66 -12.83
N ILE A 298 17.94 -6.57 -13.01
CA ILE A 298 17.37 -5.21 -13.12
C ILE A 298 16.45 -5.10 -14.34
N GLU A 299 16.82 -5.68 -15.48
CA GLU A 299 15.97 -5.71 -16.68
C GLU A 299 14.68 -6.51 -16.43
N TRP A 300 14.77 -7.65 -15.74
CA TRP A 300 13.60 -8.43 -15.32
C TRP A 300 12.67 -7.66 -14.39
N GLU A 301 13.19 -6.98 -13.36
CA GLU A 301 12.38 -6.19 -12.43
C GLU A 301 11.66 -5.05 -13.16
N ALA A 302 12.39 -4.27 -13.97
CA ALA A 302 11.84 -3.15 -14.72
C ALA A 302 10.75 -3.61 -15.71
N PHE A 303 11.02 -4.69 -16.44
CA PHE A 303 10.08 -5.24 -17.41
C PHE A 303 8.85 -5.84 -16.74
N TYR A 304 9.03 -6.60 -15.65
CA TYR A 304 7.94 -7.17 -14.86
C TYR A 304 6.97 -6.08 -14.41
N LEU A 305 7.47 -4.97 -13.85
CA LEU A 305 6.62 -3.88 -13.39
C LEU A 305 5.80 -3.25 -14.51
N LEU A 306 6.42 -3.04 -15.67
CA LEU A 306 5.73 -2.47 -16.81
C LEU A 306 4.58 -3.39 -17.28
N ILE A 307 4.89 -4.66 -17.53
CA ILE A 307 3.89 -5.60 -18.07
C ILE A 307 2.81 -5.94 -17.04
N ASP A 308 3.15 -6.01 -15.75
CA ASP A 308 2.21 -6.27 -14.65
C ASP A 308 1.14 -5.17 -14.57
N HIS A 309 1.54 -3.89 -14.53
CA HIS A 309 0.59 -2.77 -14.52
C HIS A 309 -0.26 -2.70 -15.80
N VAL A 310 0.36 -2.95 -16.97
CA VAL A 310 -0.38 -2.97 -18.25
C VAL A 310 -1.44 -4.07 -18.25
N LEU A 311 -1.05 -5.31 -17.93
CA LEU A 311 -1.96 -6.45 -17.93
C LEU A 311 -3.03 -6.34 -16.84
N PHE A 312 -2.70 -5.77 -15.67
CA PHE A 312 -3.68 -5.54 -14.61
C PHE A 312 -4.84 -4.66 -15.07
N ILE A 313 -4.56 -3.56 -15.78
CA ILE A 313 -5.59 -2.64 -16.31
C ILE A 313 -6.38 -3.31 -17.42
N VAL A 314 -5.69 -3.94 -18.38
CA VAL A 314 -6.35 -4.68 -19.48
C VAL A 314 -7.30 -5.73 -18.92
N ARG A 315 -6.87 -6.48 -17.89
CA ARG A 315 -7.70 -7.44 -17.18
C ARG A 315 -8.90 -6.76 -16.50
N LYS A 316 -8.67 -5.71 -15.73
CA LYS A 316 -9.71 -5.01 -14.97
C LYS A 316 -10.81 -4.45 -15.88
N GLU A 317 -10.42 -3.85 -17.00
CA GLU A 317 -11.35 -3.18 -17.92
C GLU A 317 -12.11 -4.16 -18.84
N LEU A 318 -11.47 -5.25 -19.26
CA LEU A 318 -12.05 -6.19 -20.23
C LEU A 318 -12.58 -7.50 -19.63
N PHE A 319 -11.96 -8.00 -18.57
CA PHE A 319 -12.21 -9.34 -18.01
C PHE A 319 -12.73 -9.27 -16.56
N SER A 320 -13.48 -8.23 -16.22
CA SER A 320 -14.05 -8.07 -14.87
C SER A 320 -14.99 -9.24 -14.54
N SER A 321 -14.81 -9.83 -13.36
CA SER A 321 -15.63 -10.94 -12.83
C SER A 321 -17.06 -10.53 -12.42
N SER A 322 -17.46 -9.26 -12.61
CA SER A 322 -18.81 -8.79 -12.33
C SER A 322 -19.81 -9.33 -13.36
N THR A 323 -20.87 -9.97 -12.86
CA THR A 323 -21.94 -10.65 -13.60
C THR A 323 -22.73 -9.78 -14.60
N SER A 324 -22.50 -8.46 -14.62
CA SER A 324 -23.06 -7.53 -15.60
C SER A 324 -21.99 -7.09 -16.61
N THR A 325 -21.59 -7.97 -17.52
CA THR A 325 -20.75 -7.55 -18.66
C THR A 325 -21.54 -6.59 -19.55
N ILE A 326 -21.04 -5.37 -19.68
CA ILE A 326 -21.66 -4.37 -20.54
C ILE A 326 -21.39 -4.82 -21.99
N LYS A 327 -22.39 -4.81 -22.89
CA LYS A 327 -22.23 -5.21 -24.30
C LYS A 327 -21.05 -4.50 -25.00
N SER A 328 -20.66 -3.32 -24.54
CA SER A 328 -19.48 -2.59 -25.03
C SER A 328 -18.16 -3.27 -24.65
N GLN A 329 -18.03 -3.84 -23.45
CA GLN A 329 -16.84 -4.58 -23.00
C GLN A 329 -16.62 -5.85 -23.84
N GLN A 330 -17.69 -6.62 -24.09
CA GLN A 330 -17.61 -7.81 -24.94
C GLN A 330 -17.15 -7.47 -26.37
N LYS A 331 -17.59 -6.33 -26.92
CA LYS A 331 -17.14 -5.87 -28.24
C LYS A 331 -15.67 -5.46 -28.23
N MET A 332 -15.21 -4.76 -27.18
CA MET A 332 -13.79 -4.38 -27.04
C MET A 332 -12.88 -5.60 -26.83
N GLU A 333 -13.33 -6.56 -26.03
CA GLU A 333 -12.66 -7.86 -25.86
C GLU A 333 -12.52 -8.58 -27.19
N GLN A 334 -13.58 -8.68 -28.00
CA GLN A 334 -13.53 -9.33 -29.32
C GLN A 334 -12.57 -8.62 -30.30
N LEU A 335 -12.50 -7.29 -30.25
CA LEU A 335 -11.58 -6.51 -31.09
C LEU A 335 -10.12 -6.73 -30.68
N LEU A 336 -9.84 -6.86 -29.38
CA LEU A 336 -8.49 -7.07 -28.87
C LEU A 336 -8.04 -8.54 -29.00
N MET A 337 -8.88 -9.48 -28.55
CA MET A 337 -8.62 -10.91 -28.47
C MET A 337 -8.89 -11.62 -29.80
N THR A 338 -8.18 -11.20 -30.85
CA THR A 338 -8.18 -11.94 -32.12
C THR A 338 -7.55 -13.32 -31.95
N SER A 339 -7.78 -14.24 -32.88
CA SER A 339 -7.14 -15.58 -32.88
C SER A 339 -5.63 -15.50 -32.68
N THR A 340 -4.97 -14.59 -33.40
CA THR A 340 -3.52 -14.37 -33.29
C THR A 340 -3.05 -13.87 -31.93
N MET A 341 -3.81 -12.97 -31.28
CA MET A 341 -3.47 -12.48 -29.94
C MET A 341 -3.65 -13.57 -28.89
N THR A 342 -4.76 -14.30 -28.99
CA THR A 342 -5.05 -15.42 -28.09
C THR A 342 -3.96 -16.48 -28.18
N GLU A 343 -3.54 -16.85 -29.40
CA GLU A 343 -2.44 -17.78 -29.62
C GLU A 343 -1.11 -17.28 -29.05
N GLN A 344 -0.78 -15.99 -29.22
CA GLN A 344 0.44 -15.42 -28.66
C GLN A 344 0.43 -15.45 -27.13
N PHE A 345 -0.67 -15.04 -26.48
CA PHE A 345 -0.81 -15.13 -25.03
C PHE A 345 -0.67 -16.57 -24.54
N LEU A 346 -1.34 -17.54 -25.19
CA LEU A 346 -1.23 -18.95 -24.83
C LEU A 346 0.19 -19.50 -25.02
N ARG A 347 0.87 -19.10 -26.10
CA ARG A 347 2.27 -19.46 -26.34
C ARG A 347 3.19 -18.92 -25.24
N THR A 348 3.10 -17.62 -24.95
CA THR A 348 3.90 -16.99 -23.89
C THR A 348 3.62 -17.63 -22.53
N LEU A 349 2.35 -17.92 -22.21
CA LEU A 349 1.97 -18.59 -20.97
C LEU A 349 2.59 -19.99 -20.85
N ARG A 350 2.57 -20.77 -21.94
CA ARG A 350 3.22 -22.10 -21.98
C ARG A 350 4.74 -21.99 -21.82
N PHE A 351 5.38 -20.97 -22.40
CA PHE A 351 6.81 -20.72 -22.16
C PHE A 351 7.09 -20.43 -20.69
N LEU A 352 6.30 -19.56 -20.04
CA LEU A 352 6.46 -19.25 -18.62
C LEU A 352 6.23 -20.47 -17.73
N LEU A 353 5.26 -21.34 -18.05
CA LEU A 353 5.00 -22.57 -17.30
C LEU A 353 6.18 -23.56 -17.36
N GLN A 354 6.87 -23.61 -18.48
CA GLN A 354 8.06 -24.47 -18.68
C GLN A 354 9.35 -23.85 -18.13
N PHE A 355 9.31 -22.56 -17.80
CA PHE A 355 10.49 -21.81 -17.38
C PHE A 355 10.70 -21.91 -15.86
N THR A 356 11.74 -22.66 -15.48
CA THR A 356 12.27 -22.73 -14.12
C THR A 356 13.62 -22.02 -14.08
N PRO A 357 13.67 -20.71 -13.81
CA PRO A 357 14.94 -20.00 -13.77
C PRO A 357 15.78 -20.51 -12.60
N ASN A 358 17.02 -20.92 -12.88
CA ASN A 358 18.00 -21.30 -11.85
C ASN A 358 18.92 -20.12 -11.44
N LEU A 359 18.74 -18.94 -12.07
CA LEU A 359 19.65 -17.80 -11.97
C LEU A 359 19.39 -16.89 -10.77
N SER A 360 18.15 -16.89 -10.27
CA SER A 360 17.73 -16.09 -9.12
C SER A 360 16.28 -16.43 -8.76
N GLU A 361 16.02 -16.65 -7.48
CA GLU A 361 14.69 -16.77 -6.89
C GLU A 361 13.81 -15.55 -7.21
N HIS A 362 14.40 -14.37 -7.42
CA HIS A 362 13.66 -13.15 -7.77
C HIS A 362 13.02 -13.22 -9.16
N ILE A 363 13.78 -13.71 -10.16
CA ILE A 363 13.23 -13.95 -11.51
C ILE A 363 12.14 -15.01 -11.43
N HIS A 364 12.34 -16.05 -10.63
CA HIS A 364 11.31 -17.06 -10.40
C HIS A 364 10.03 -16.45 -9.83
N GLY A 365 10.13 -15.60 -8.80
CA GLY A 365 8.99 -14.88 -8.23
C GLY A 365 8.24 -14.01 -9.25
N HIS A 366 8.95 -13.25 -10.10
CA HIS A 366 8.33 -12.49 -11.18
C HIS A 366 7.56 -13.37 -12.17
N VAL A 367 8.11 -14.53 -12.52
CA VAL A 367 7.43 -15.50 -13.40
C VAL A 367 6.14 -16.03 -12.77
N LEU A 368 6.15 -16.39 -11.48
CA LEU A 368 4.94 -16.84 -10.76
C LEU A 368 3.85 -15.77 -10.75
N ASN A 369 4.23 -14.51 -10.51
CA ASN A 369 3.28 -13.40 -10.52
C ASN A 369 2.71 -13.17 -11.93
N LEU A 370 3.52 -13.23 -13.00
CA LEU A 370 3.05 -13.14 -14.38
C LEU A 370 2.08 -14.27 -14.75
N LEU A 371 2.36 -15.50 -14.33
CA LEU A 371 1.43 -16.62 -14.49
C LEU A 371 0.07 -16.33 -13.85
N SER A 372 0.06 -15.71 -12.67
CA SER A 372 -1.17 -15.33 -11.97
C SER A 372 -1.95 -14.20 -12.68
N VAL A 373 -1.24 -13.20 -13.21
CA VAL A 373 -1.85 -12.06 -13.91
C VAL A 373 -2.43 -12.48 -15.26
N MET A 374 -1.75 -13.39 -15.98
CA MET A 374 -2.20 -13.92 -17.27
C MET A 374 -3.29 -14.99 -17.15
N PHE A 375 -3.74 -15.34 -15.94
CA PHE A 375 -4.73 -16.41 -15.72
C PHE A 375 -6.06 -16.19 -16.45
N PHE A 376 -6.43 -14.95 -16.79
CA PHE A 376 -7.65 -14.65 -17.57
C PHE A 376 -7.68 -15.40 -18.92
N ILE A 377 -6.52 -15.65 -19.55
CA ILE A 377 -6.46 -16.34 -20.86
C ILE A 377 -6.93 -17.79 -20.80
N THR A 378 -6.90 -18.42 -19.61
CA THR A 378 -7.25 -19.83 -19.41
C THR A 378 -8.73 -20.12 -19.69
N GLN A 379 -9.56 -19.10 -19.94
CA GLN A 379 -10.92 -19.30 -20.45
C GLN A 379 -10.94 -19.93 -21.85
N HIS A 380 -9.88 -19.72 -22.65
CA HIS A 380 -9.73 -20.27 -23.99
C HIS A 380 -9.02 -21.63 -24.02
N ASP A 381 -8.34 -22.03 -22.93
CA ASP A 381 -7.67 -23.32 -22.77
C ASP A 381 -7.74 -23.77 -21.29
N PRO A 382 -8.86 -24.39 -20.86
CA PRO A 382 -9.11 -24.74 -19.46
C PRO A 382 -8.03 -25.61 -18.78
N PRO A 383 -7.40 -26.60 -19.46
CA PRO A 383 -6.28 -27.36 -18.89
C PRO A 383 -5.12 -26.51 -18.36
N LEU A 384 -4.88 -25.32 -18.91
CA LEU A 384 -3.83 -24.43 -18.43
C LEU A 384 -4.13 -23.85 -17.03
N ALA A 385 -5.41 -23.71 -16.65
CA ALA A 385 -5.77 -23.24 -15.32
C ALA A 385 -5.25 -24.20 -14.24
N ILE A 386 -5.43 -25.50 -14.46
CA ILE A 386 -4.92 -26.55 -13.55
C ILE A 386 -3.39 -26.51 -13.50
N GLN A 387 -2.72 -26.38 -14.65
CA GLN A 387 -1.25 -26.33 -14.69
C GLN A 387 -0.68 -25.12 -13.94
N ILE A 388 -1.29 -23.95 -14.05
CA ILE A 388 -0.87 -22.75 -13.30
C ILE A 388 -1.07 -22.97 -11.79
N ILE A 389 -2.25 -23.44 -11.38
CA ILE A 389 -2.55 -23.71 -9.96
C ILE A 389 -1.57 -24.73 -9.38
N GLN A 390 -1.34 -25.83 -10.10
CA GLN A 390 -0.37 -26.85 -9.71
C GLN A 390 1.04 -26.27 -9.62
N ARG A 391 1.47 -25.46 -10.59
CA ARG A 391 2.78 -24.82 -10.59
C ARG A 391 3.00 -23.98 -9.34
N LEU A 392 2.05 -23.09 -8.99
CA LEU A 392 2.15 -22.22 -7.82
C LEU A 392 2.23 -23.03 -6.52
N LEU A 393 1.33 -24.02 -6.34
CA LEU A 393 1.26 -24.83 -5.12
C LEU A 393 2.42 -25.82 -4.99
N GLN A 394 2.90 -26.40 -6.09
CA GLN A 394 4.09 -27.26 -6.09
C GLN A 394 5.36 -26.46 -5.78
N THR A 395 5.49 -25.24 -6.32
CA THR A 395 6.61 -24.37 -5.95
C THR A 395 6.59 -24.06 -4.45
N PHE A 396 5.42 -23.72 -3.90
CA PHE A 396 5.26 -23.53 -2.45
C PHE A 396 5.72 -24.78 -1.67
N GLN A 397 5.20 -25.97 -2.02
CA GLN A 397 5.55 -27.22 -1.34
C GLN A 397 7.01 -27.61 -1.46
N LEU A 398 7.65 -27.38 -2.61
CA LEU A 398 9.05 -27.68 -2.83
C LEU A 398 9.93 -26.90 -1.85
N TYR A 399 9.73 -25.59 -1.78
CA TYR A 399 10.49 -24.72 -0.87
C TYR A 399 10.08 -24.92 0.59
N GLN A 400 8.85 -25.37 0.87
CA GLN A 400 8.45 -25.83 2.19
C GLN A 400 9.26 -27.06 2.61
N GLN A 401 9.38 -28.07 1.74
CA GLN A 401 10.17 -29.29 2.02
C GLN A 401 11.66 -29.00 2.20
N GLN A 402 12.23 -28.09 1.40
CA GLN A 402 13.62 -27.64 1.56
C GLN A 402 13.84 -26.93 2.90
N SER A 403 12.90 -26.08 3.32
CA SER A 403 12.95 -25.42 4.64
C SER A 403 12.95 -26.45 5.78
N ILE A 404 12.11 -27.50 5.69
CA ILE A 404 12.06 -28.59 6.69
C ILE A 404 13.37 -29.37 6.76
N ALA A 405 14.00 -29.63 5.61
CA ALA A 405 15.24 -30.39 5.51
C ALA A 405 16.46 -29.65 6.12
N GLY A 406 16.30 -28.41 6.59
CA GLY A 406 17.36 -27.64 7.23
C GLY A 406 18.37 -27.05 6.25
N THR A 407 18.08 -27.06 4.95
CA THR A 407 18.83 -26.28 3.95
C THR A 407 18.35 -24.83 4.02
N VAL A 408 18.68 -24.15 5.11
CA VAL A 408 18.15 -22.81 5.42
C VAL A 408 18.81 -21.76 4.52
N THR A 409 18.11 -21.39 3.46
CA THR A 409 18.32 -20.10 2.79
C THR A 409 17.07 -19.23 3.01
N ASN A 410 17.26 -17.95 3.34
CA ASN A 410 16.17 -16.97 3.42
C ASN A 410 15.34 -16.93 2.12
N ASP A 411 15.95 -17.35 1.01
CA ASP A 411 15.35 -17.45 -0.31
C ASP A 411 14.19 -18.45 -0.38
N CYS A 412 14.18 -19.48 0.48
CA CYS A 412 13.04 -20.41 0.59
C CYS A 412 11.77 -19.71 1.08
N GLU A 413 11.86 -18.85 2.10
CA GLU A 413 10.71 -18.11 2.63
C GLU A 413 10.23 -17.06 1.62
N ILE A 414 11.16 -16.39 0.92
CA ILE A 414 10.83 -15.44 -0.16
C ILE A 414 10.04 -16.15 -1.26
N MET A 415 10.49 -17.33 -1.71
CA MET A 415 9.82 -18.07 -2.77
C MET A 415 8.45 -18.60 -2.34
N GLN A 416 8.33 -19.11 -1.12
CA GLN A 416 7.03 -19.49 -0.55
C GLN A 416 6.07 -18.30 -0.51
N THR A 417 6.56 -17.12 -0.15
CA THR A 417 5.77 -15.88 -0.08
C THR A 417 5.32 -15.43 -1.47
N GLN A 418 6.21 -15.43 -2.46
CA GLN A 418 5.86 -15.09 -3.83
C GLN A 418 4.84 -16.08 -4.42
N ALA A 419 5.05 -17.38 -4.22
CA ALA A 419 4.12 -18.41 -4.69
C ALA A 419 2.73 -18.28 -4.04
N SER A 420 2.68 -18.09 -2.72
CA SER A 420 1.42 -17.92 -1.99
C SER A 420 0.73 -16.58 -2.29
N ASN A 421 1.47 -15.50 -2.53
CA ASN A 421 0.92 -14.22 -3.02
C ASN A 421 0.31 -14.34 -4.42
N ALA A 422 1.02 -14.98 -5.36
CA ALA A 422 0.50 -15.24 -6.70
C ALA A 422 -0.78 -16.11 -6.64
N PHE A 423 -0.81 -17.11 -5.75
CA PHE A 423 -2.00 -17.94 -5.55
C PHE A 423 -3.16 -17.16 -4.92
N LEU A 424 -2.89 -16.32 -3.92
CA LEU A 424 -3.87 -15.43 -3.31
C LEU A 424 -4.46 -14.46 -4.35
N TYR A 425 -3.62 -13.94 -5.26
CA TYR A 425 -4.05 -13.10 -6.37
C TYR A 425 -5.10 -13.84 -7.22
N LEU A 426 -4.88 -15.12 -7.55
CA LEU A 426 -5.87 -15.93 -8.27
C LEU A 426 -7.20 -16.02 -7.50
N CYS A 427 -7.12 -16.33 -6.19
CA CYS A 427 -8.31 -16.51 -5.36
C CYS A 427 -9.14 -15.23 -5.22
N LYS A 428 -8.51 -14.05 -5.15
CA LYS A 428 -9.20 -12.75 -5.05
C LYS A 428 -9.72 -12.22 -6.38
N ASN A 429 -8.97 -12.41 -7.47
CA ASN A 429 -9.27 -11.79 -8.75
C ASN A 429 -10.08 -12.68 -9.69
N PHE A 430 -10.00 -14.00 -9.51
CA PHE A 430 -10.68 -15.00 -10.32
C PHE A 430 -11.52 -15.95 -9.45
N THR A 431 -12.06 -15.46 -8.33
CA THR A 431 -12.79 -16.26 -7.33
C THR A 431 -13.83 -17.17 -7.96
N ALA A 432 -14.70 -16.64 -8.84
CA ALA A 432 -15.75 -17.42 -9.50
C ALA A 432 -15.20 -18.63 -10.27
N LYS A 433 -14.07 -18.49 -10.94
CA LYS A 433 -13.41 -19.58 -11.69
C LYS A 433 -12.63 -20.53 -10.76
N MET A 434 -12.08 -20.02 -9.66
CA MET A 434 -11.38 -20.84 -8.67
C MET A 434 -12.32 -21.77 -7.90
N ILE A 435 -13.60 -21.40 -7.77
CA ILE A 435 -14.62 -22.21 -7.10
C ILE A 435 -14.90 -23.53 -7.82
N ASP A 436 -14.70 -23.60 -9.15
CA ASP A 436 -14.81 -24.84 -9.92
C ASP A 436 -13.87 -25.95 -9.40
N TYR A 437 -12.78 -25.56 -8.73
CA TYR A 437 -11.78 -26.46 -8.16
C TYR A 437 -11.87 -26.58 -6.63
N TYR A 438 -12.90 -26.01 -6.00
CA TYR A 438 -13.00 -25.87 -4.55
C TYR A 438 -12.90 -27.21 -3.79
N SER A 439 -13.53 -28.27 -4.30
CA SER A 439 -13.59 -29.58 -3.63
C SER A 439 -12.22 -30.21 -3.40
N GLU A 440 -11.28 -29.99 -4.32
CA GLU A 440 -9.91 -30.48 -4.21
C GLU A 440 -8.99 -29.45 -3.54
N LEU A 441 -9.17 -28.17 -3.86
CA LEU A 441 -8.31 -27.10 -3.35
C LEU A 441 -8.50 -26.84 -1.86
N PHE A 442 -9.74 -26.76 -1.37
CA PHE A 442 -9.98 -26.32 0.01
C PHE A 442 -9.40 -27.30 1.05
N PRO A 443 -9.61 -28.63 0.96
CA PRO A 443 -8.98 -29.58 1.89
C PRO A 443 -7.45 -29.56 1.79
N PHE A 444 -6.92 -29.40 0.58
CA PHE A 444 -5.47 -29.32 0.36
C PHE A 444 -4.85 -28.06 0.99
N LEU A 445 -5.51 -26.90 0.86
CA LEU A 445 -5.09 -25.66 1.50
C LEU A 445 -5.17 -25.75 3.02
N CYS A 446 -6.24 -26.36 3.57
CA CYS A 446 -6.36 -26.59 5.01
C CYS A 446 -5.23 -27.48 5.53
N LYS A 447 -4.84 -28.51 4.76
CA LYS A 447 -3.69 -29.36 5.09
C LYS A 447 -2.39 -28.56 5.07
N LEU A 448 -2.10 -27.82 4.00
CA LEU A 448 -0.90 -26.97 3.92
C LEU A 448 -0.82 -25.96 5.07
N TYR A 449 -1.94 -25.31 5.36
CA TYR A 449 -2.10 -24.38 6.47
C TYR A 449 -1.81 -25.05 7.82
N LYS A 450 -2.33 -26.26 8.06
CA LYS A 450 -2.07 -27.03 9.28
C LYS A 450 -0.62 -27.49 9.39
N ASP A 451 -0.04 -27.95 8.28
CA ASP A 451 1.34 -28.42 8.24
C ASP A 451 2.31 -27.28 8.61
N GLU A 452 2.05 -26.04 8.18
CA GLU A 452 2.86 -24.87 8.58
C GLU A 452 2.96 -24.64 10.10
N PHE A 453 1.93 -24.90 10.90
CA PHE A 453 2.00 -24.82 12.37
C PHE A 453 2.92 -25.90 12.98
N GLN A 454 3.12 -27.02 12.28
CA GLN A 454 3.91 -28.16 12.75
C GLN A 454 5.37 -28.12 12.27
N LEU A 455 5.61 -27.53 11.09
CA LEU A 455 6.88 -27.58 10.37
C LEU A 455 7.91 -26.52 10.81
N THR A 456 7.54 -25.62 11.71
CA THR A 456 8.32 -24.41 12.04
C THR A 456 9.32 -24.58 13.18
N LYS A 457 9.70 -25.83 13.49
CA LYS A 457 10.66 -26.14 14.56
C LYS A 457 12.07 -25.55 14.33
N ASN A 458 12.41 -25.18 13.09
CA ASN A 458 13.72 -24.65 12.70
C ASN A 458 13.67 -23.20 12.17
N SER A 459 12.56 -22.47 12.35
CA SER A 459 12.45 -21.11 11.81
C SER A 459 13.29 -20.11 12.60
N LEU A 460 14.17 -19.37 11.90
CA LEU A 460 14.99 -18.30 12.49
C LEU A 460 14.17 -17.05 12.88
N THR A 461 12.91 -16.93 12.42
CA THR A 461 12.08 -15.74 12.58
C THR A 461 11.01 -15.93 13.66
N ILE A 462 11.08 -15.14 14.74
CA ILE A 462 10.07 -15.16 15.83
C ILE A 462 8.93 -14.15 15.64
N THR A 463 9.17 -13.12 14.82
CA THR A 463 8.16 -12.12 14.50
C THR A 463 7.53 -12.43 13.15
N ILE A 464 6.25 -12.09 13.01
CA ILE A 464 5.48 -12.33 11.79
C ILE A 464 5.13 -10.97 11.20
N ASP A 465 5.24 -10.88 9.89
CA ASP A 465 4.73 -9.76 9.13
C ASP A 465 3.65 -10.26 8.17
N GLU A 466 2.48 -9.62 8.21
CA GLU A 466 1.33 -9.94 7.35
C GLU A 466 1.64 -9.85 5.86
N SER A 467 2.59 -8.99 5.50
CA SER A 467 3.00 -8.78 4.11
C SER A 467 3.91 -9.90 3.59
N SER A 468 4.70 -10.52 4.48
CA SER A 468 5.70 -11.54 4.16
C SER A 468 5.31 -12.96 4.51
N CYS A 469 4.31 -13.18 5.36
CA CYS A 469 4.07 -14.51 5.90
C CYS A 469 3.27 -15.39 4.92
N PRO A 470 3.84 -16.48 4.37
CA PRO A 470 3.15 -17.33 3.41
C PRO A 470 1.89 -18.00 4.00
N THR A 471 1.93 -18.39 5.27
CA THR A 471 0.81 -19.02 5.96
C THR A 471 -0.42 -18.10 6.00
N LEU A 472 -0.20 -16.79 6.22
CA LEU A 472 -1.28 -15.80 6.21
C LEU A 472 -1.88 -15.64 4.81
N LYS A 473 -1.07 -15.71 3.75
CA LYS A 473 -1.55 -15.63 2.36
C LYS A 473 -2.38 -16.86 1.97
N LEU A 474 -1.95 -18.05 2.39
CA LEU A 474 -2.73 -19.28 2.18
C LEU A 474 -4.06 -19.25 2.94
N LEU A 475 -4.05 -18.75 4.17
CA LEU A 475 -5.27 -18.58 4.97
C LEU A 475 -6.24 -17.55 4.32
N ASP A 476 -5.74 -16.40 3.86
CA ASP A 476 -6.54 -15.40 3.14
C ASP A 476 -7.17 -15.99 1.85
N ALA A 477 -6.40 -16.82 1.13
CA ALA A 477 -6.87 -17.50 -0.07
C ALA A 477 -8.00 -18.50 0.26
N ALA A 478 -7.80 -19.33 1.29
CA ALA A 478 -8.80 -20.30 1.75
C ALA A 478 -10.08 -19.61 2.26
N GLN A 479 -9.95 -18.50 3.00
CA GLN A 479 -11.07 -17.68 3.45
C GLN A 479 -11.84 -17.09 2.27
N THR A 480 -11.14 -16.52 1.29
CA THR A 480 -11.77 -15.91 0.12
C THR A 480 -12.67 -16.91 -0.62
N LEU A 481 -12.17 -18.13 -0.84
CA LEU A 481 -12.94 -19.20 -1.47
C LEU A 481 -14.11 -19.67 -0.60
N LEU A 482 -13.89 -19.85 0.72
CA LEU A 482 -14.93 -20.28 1.65
C LEU A 482 -16.09 -19.28 1.73
N TYR A 483 -15.80 -17.99 1.91
CA TYR A 483 -16.84 -16.98 2.05
C TYR A 483 -17.63 -16.77 0.77
N TYR A 484 -16.97 -16.81 -0.39
CA TYR A 484 -17.69 -16.77 -1.68
C TYR A 484 -18.71 -17.91 -1.75
N LYS A 485 -18.30 -19.13 -1.35
CA LYS A 485 -19.20 -20.28 -1.33
C LYS A 485 -20.34 -20.13 -0.30
N LEU A 486 -20.03 -19.66 0.91
CA LEU A 486 -21.02 -19.42 1.97
C LEU A 486 -22.11 -18.40 1.54
N ILE A 487 -21.71 -17.36 0.79
CA ILE A 487 -22.63 -16.32 0.32
C ILE A 487 -23.56 -16.84 -0.79
N HIS A 488 -23.07 -17.72 -1.67
CA HIS A 488 -23.81 -18.18 -2.85
C HIS A 488 -24.58 -19.49 -2.66
N ASP A 489 -24.05 -20.45 -1.90
CA ASP A 489 -24.61 -21.81 -1.81
C ASP A 489 -25.48 -22.06 -0.56
N ASN A 490 -25.45 -21.17 0.44
CA ASN A 490 -26.32 -21.18 1.65
C ASN A 490 -26.42 -22.54 2.39
N ASP A 491 -25.46 -23.44 2.21
CA ASP A 491 -25.48 -24.79 2.77
C ASP A 491 -24.87 -24.84 4.17
N GLN A 492 -25.58 -25.44 5.13
CA GLN A 492 -25.16 -25.54 6.53
C GLN A 492 -23.96 -26.46 6.75
N THR A 493 -23.70 -27.40 5.81
CA THR A 493 -22.51 -28.27 5.83
C THR A 493 -21.20 -27.47 5.72
N GLN A 494 -21.26 -26.25 5.20
CA GLN A 494 -20.08 -25.39 4.99
C GLN A 494 -19.57 -24.72 6.27
N LEU A 495 -20.28 -24.84 7.39
CA LEU A 495 -19.78 -24.38 8.68
C LEU A 495 -18.66 -25.28 9.22
N GLU A 496 -18.67 -26.58 8.89
CA GLU A 496 -17.59 -27.51 9.22
C GLU A 496 -16.28 -27.07 8.57
N ALA A 497 -16.35 -26.54 7.35
CA ALA A 497 -15.19 -25.97 6.65
C ALA A 497 -14.62 -24.73 7.37
N PHE A 498 -15.47 -23.90 7.99
CA PHE A 498 -15.00 -22.80 8.83
C PHE A 498 -14.29 -23.32 10.10
N TYR A 499 -14.83 -24.37 10.72
CA TYR A 499 -14.20 -25.00 11.89
C TYR A 499 -12.82 -25.59 11.58
N GLU A 500 -12.64 -26.19 10.40
CA GLU A 500 -11.33 -26.68 9.96
C GLU A 500 -10.27 -25.57 9.84
N LEU A 501 -10.66 -24.33 9.48
CA LEU A 501 -9.74 -23.18 9.47
C LEU A 501 -9.40 -22.68 10.87
N VAL A 502 -10.36 -22.71 11.80
CA VAL A 502 -10.19 -22.19 13.17
C VAL A 502 -9.42 -23.17 14.06
N LYS A 503 -9.55 -24.48 13.79
CA LYS A 503 -9.02 -25.54 14.64
C LYS A 503 -7.50 -25.47 14.90
N PRO A 504 -6.61 -25.25 13.89
CA PRO A 504 -5.17 -25.11 14.14
C PRO A 504 -4.82 -23.92 15.06
N ILE A 505 -5.60 -22.83 14.98
CA ILE A 505 -5.44 -21.65 15.83
C ILE A 505 -5.81 -22.01 17.27
N TYR A 506 -6.99 -22.62 17.46
CA TYR A 506 -7.46 -23.03 18.78
C TYR A 506 -6.50 -24.01 19.45
N GLU A 507 -6.07 -25.07 18.76
CA GLU A 507 -5.11 -26.06 19.28
C GLU A 507 -3.77 -25.41 19.69
N THR A 508 -3.28 -24.45 18.90
CA THR A 508 -2.06 -23.70 19.20
C THR A 508 -2.24 -22.81 20.43
N LEU A 509 -3.34 -22.06 20.53
CA LEU A 509 -3.62 -21.19 21.67
C LEU A 509 -3.80 -21.98 22.97
N VAL A 510 -4.51 -23.10 22.95
CA VAL A 510 -4.65 -24.02 24.09
C VAL A 510 -3.27 -24.47 24.58
N THR A 511 -2.39 -24.86 23.65
CA THR A 511 -1.04 -25.34 23.99
C THR A 511 -0.18 -24.19 24.54
N SER A 512 -0.24 -23.02 23.90
CA SER A 512 0.60 -21.87 24.22
C SER A 512 0.13 -21.08 25.44
N LEU A 513 -1.09 -21.26 25.94
CA LEU A 513 -1.71 -20.44 27.00
C LEU A 513 -2.38 -21.25 28.12
N SER A 514 -1.97 -22.51 28.28
CA SER A 514 -2.48 -23.44 29.29
C SER A 514 -2.13 -23.08 30.75
N PHE A 515 -1.39 -21.99 30.99
CA PHE A 515 -0.94 -21.54 32.31
C PHE A 515 -1.73 -20.34 32.82
N ASP A 516 -1.90 -20.24 34.14
CA ASP A 516 -2.76 -19.23 34.78
C ASP A 516 -2.03 -18.05 35.42
N SER A 517 -0.70 -18.00 35.33
CA SER A 517 0.11 -16.93 35.93
C SER A 517 1.07 -16.27 34.94
N LEU A 518 1.34 -14.97 35.17
CA LEU A 518 2.33 -14.21 34.42
C LEU A 518 3.74 -14.83 34.51
N THR A 519 4.12 -15.36 35.67
CA THR A 519 5.42 -16.03 35.87
C THR A 519 5.57 -17.24 34.94
N SER A 520 4.53 -18.08 34.84
CA SER A 520 4.53 -19.22 33.94
C SER A 520 4.55 -18.81 32.47
N PHE A 521 3.87 -17.71 32.11
CA PHE A 521 3.93 -17.14 30.76
C PHE A 521 5.35 -16.71 30.38
N ILE A 522 6.01 -15.95 31.28
CA ILE A 522 7.40 -15.49 31.11
C ILE A 522 8.36 -16.67 30.96
N GLN A 523 8.19 -17.72 31.76
CA GLN A 523 9.02 -18.94 31.70
C GLN A 523 8.75 -19.77 30.45
N TYR A 524 7.49 -19.90 30.02
CA TYR A 524 7.12 -20.68 28.84
C TYR A 524 7.72 -20.11 27.56
N LEU A 525 7.69 -18.79 27.40
CA LEU A 525 8.30 -18.06 26.29
C LEU A 525 9.78 -17.70 26.52
N ASP A 526 10.34 -18.06 27.67
CA ASP A 526 11.69 -17.72 28.14
C ASP A 526 12.08 -16.25 27.92
N LEU A 527 11.23 -15.31 28.33
CA LEU A 527 11.45 -13.88 28.07
C LEU A 527 12.67 -13.32 28.82
N CYS A 528 13.12 -13.99 29.88
CA CYS A 528 14.27 -13.58 30.69
C CYS A 528 15.56 -14.36 30.39
N SER A 529 15.55 -15.27 29.40
CA SER A 529 16.72 -16.08 29.01
C SER A 529 17.37 -16.83 30.19
N ASN A 530 16.56 -17.26 31.15
CA ASN A 530 17.01 -17.93 32.37
C ASN A 530 16.96 -19.46 32.27
N SER A 531 16.41 -19.99 31.16
CA SER A 531 16.13 -21.41 30.99
C SER A 531 17.25 -22.13 30.21
N THR A 532 17.46 -23.42 30.50
CA THR A 532 18.36 -24.30 29.73
C THR A 532 17.66 -24.90 28.50
N ILE A 533 16.56 -24.31 28.05
CA ILE A 533 15.75 -24.82 26.94
C ILE A 533 16.46 -24.50 25.63
N ASP A 534 16.44 -25.44 24.68
CA ASP A 534 16.98 -25.23 23.33
C ASP A 534 16.31 -24.00 22.68
N ILE A 535 17.14 -23.09 22.14
CA ILE A 535 16.73 -21.84 21.48
C ILE A 535 15.69 -22.12 20.38
N ASN A 536 15.82 -23.22 19.65
CA ASN A 536 14.88 -23.59 18.58
C ASN A 536 13.47 -23.84 19.13
N ILE A 537 13.35 -24.42 20.33
CA ILE A 537 12.07 -24.66 21.00
C ILE A 537 11.44 -23.35 21.44
N ILE A 538 12.24 -22.42 21.96
CA ILE A 538 11.78 -21.09 22.39
C ILE A 538 11.28 -20.29 21.18
N GLN A 539 12.05 -20.28 20.09
CA GLN A 539 11.69 -19.59 18.85
C GLN A 539 10.40 -20.18 18.25
N TYR A 540 10.27 -21.50 18.23
CA TYR A 540 9.06 -22.19 17.80
C TYR A 540 7.82 -21.77 18.63
N ARG A 541 7.92 -21.78 19.96
CA ARG A 541 6.83 -21.36 20.86
C ARG A 541 6.41 -19.91 20.59
N ARG A 542 7.38 -19.00 20.51
CA ARG A 542 7.13 -17.57 20.26
C ARG A 542 6.45 -17.34 18.91
N ARG A 543 7.01 -17.94 17.85
CA ARG A 543 6.48 -17.83 16.48
C ARG A 543 5.07 -18.39 16.37
N ASN A 544 4.80 -19.58 16.93
CA ASN A 544 3.47 -20.20 16.81
C ASN A 544 2.38 -19.41 17.53
N LEU A 545 2.67 -18.87 18.71
CA LEU A 545 1.73 -17.96 19.38
C LEU A 545 1.44 -16.73 18.50
N MET A 546 2.49 -16.09 17.97
CA MET A 546 2.35 -14.93 17.09
C MET A 546 1.54 -15.29 15.82
N LEU A 547 1.78 -16.47 15.25
CA LEU A 547 1.11 -16.93 14.02
C LEU A 547 -0.37 -17.16 14.27
N ALA A 548 -0.71 -17.83 15.36
CA ALA A 548 -2.09 -18.05 15.76
C ALA A 548 -2.84 -16.72 15.92
N LEU A 549 -2.22 -15.72 16.55
CA LEU A 549 -2.81 -14.39 16.74
C LEU A 549 -3.01 -13.66 15.40
N HIS A 550 -2.02 -13.62 14.52
CA HIS A 550 -2.19 -13.00 13.20
C HIS A 550 -3.23 -13.74 12.33
N CYS A 551 -3.26 -15.07 12.37
CA CYS A 551 -4.28 -15.86 11.68
C CYS A 551 -5.69 -15.53 12.20
N LEU A 552 -5.87 -15.40 13.51
CA LEU A 552 -7.13 -15.00 14.12
C LEU A 552 -7.53 -13.58 13.73
N GLY A 553 -6.57 -12.64 13.77
CA GLY A 553 -6.79 -11.26 13.35
C GLY A 553 -7.24 -11.17 11.90
N LEU A 554 -6.62 -11.94 11.01
CA LEU A 554 -7.00 -12.02 9.60
C LEU A 554 -8.41 -12.60 9.40
N LEU A 555 -8.74 -13.72 10.08
CA LEU A 555 -10.08 -14.33 10.07
C LEU A 555 -11.16 -13.31 10.48
N LEU A 556 -10.93 -12.57 11.55
CA LEU A 556 -11.87 -11.57 12.05
C LEU A 556 -12.03 -10.39 11.07
N ARG A 557 -10.92 -9.89 10.52
CA ARG A 557 -10.92 -8.79 9.55
C ARG A 557 -11.76 -9.14 8.33
N TYR A 558 -11.52 -10.31 7.74
CA TYR A 558 -12.25 -10.77 6.57
C TYR A 558 -13.72 -11.08 6.88
N SER A 559 -13.98 -11.72 8.03
CA SER A 559 -15.35 -12.02 8.47
C SER A 559 -16.18 -10.75 8.64
N LYS A 560 -15.61 -9.70 9.25
CA LYS A 560 -16.24 -8.39 9.40
C LYS A 560 -16.53 -7.74 8.05
N GLN A 561 -15.59 -7.80 7.10
CA GLN A 561 -15.79 -7.26 5.75
C GLN A 561 -16.97 -7.92 5.02
N GLN A 562 -17.13 -9.24 5.16
CA GLN A 562 -18.20 -10.01 4.50
C GLN A 562 -19.50 -10.10 5.31
N GLN A 563 -19.52 -9.56 6.53
CA GLN A 563 -20.60 -9.75 7.50
C GLN A 563 -21.98 -9.32 6.99
N ASN A 564 -22.04 -8.27 6.17
CA ASN A 564 -23.29 -7.75 5.60
C ASN A 564 -23.82 -8.60 4.43
N GLN A 565 -22.98 -9.45 3.84
CA GLN A 565 -23.37 -10.32 2.73
C GLN A 565 -23.79 -11.72 3.22
N LEU A 566 -23.41 -12.09 4.44
CA LEU A 566 -23.78 -13.36 5.05
C LEU A 566 -25.20 -13.35 5.62
N ASN A 567 -25.83 -14.53 5.60
CA ASN A 567 -27.08 -14.78 6.32
C ASN A 567 -26.89 -14.59 7.84
N ILE A 568 -27.86 -13.99 8.52
CA ILE A 568 -27.87 -13.72 9.97
C ILE A 568 -27.55 -15.00 10.78
N ILE A 569 -28.10 -16.14 10.38
CA ILE A 569 -27.85 -17.43 11.06
C ILE A 569 -26.37 -17.82 10.98
N LEU A 570 -25.74 -17.68 9.80
CA LEU A 570 -24.32 -17.98 9.62
C LEU A 570 -23.44 -17.00 10.41
N ARG A 571 -23.79 -15.71 10.41
CA ARG A 571 -23.12 -14.69 11.22
C ARG A 571 -23.13 -15.04 12.71
N SER A 572 -24.28 -15.46 13.24
CA SER A 572 -24.42 -15.87 14.65
C SER A 572 -23.62 -17.13 14.98
N LYS A 573 -23.56 -18.12 14.07
CA LYS A 573 -22.76 -19.33 14.30
C LYS A 573 -21.25 -19.07 14.26
N ILE A 574 -20.78 -18.21 13.35
CA ILE A 574 -19.36 -17.82 13.26
C ILE A 574 -18.93 -17.05 14.52
N THR A 575 -19.72 -16.06 14.96
CA THR A 575 -19.46 -15.32 16.22
C THR A 575 -19.43 -16.25 17.43
N THR A 576 -20.40 -17.17 17.53
CA THR A 576 -20.44 -18.18 18.61
C THR A 576 -19.20 -19.08 18.61
N CYS A 577 -18.66 -19.44 17.44
CA CYS A 577 -17.45 -20.24 17.33
C CYS A 577 -16.18 -19.50 17.81
N LEU A 578 -16.09 -18.20 17.55
CA LEU A 578 -14.91 -17.41 17.91
C LEU A 578 -14.95 -16.89 19.35
N ARG A 579 -16.13 -16.84 19.98
CA ARG A 579 -16.31 -16.31 21.35
C ARG A 579 -15.47 -17.04 22.42
N PRO A 580 -15.37 -18.38 22.44
CA PRO A 580 -14.47 -19.07 23.38
C PRO A 580 -13.00 -18.64 23.22
N ILE A 581 -12.54 -18.41 21.98
CA ILE A 581 -11.16 -17.99 21.72
C ILE A 581 -10.89 -16.61 22.34
N LEU A 582 -11.83 -15.68 22.20
CA LEU A 582 -11.74 -14.35 22.82
C LEU A 582 -11.65 -14.47 24.36
N LEU A 583 -12.60 -15.20 24.95
CA LEU A 583 -12.77 -15.25 26.40
C LEU A 583 -11.64 -16.01 27.10
N ASP A 584 -11.24 -17.16 26.56
CA ASP A 584 -10.30 -18.07 27.22
C ASP A 584 -8.83 -17.67 26.97
N PHE A 585 -8.52 -17.09 25.81
CA PHE A 585 -7.14 -16.88 25.36
C PHE A 585 -6.78 -15.43 25.12
N ILE A 586 -7.52 -14.69 24.30
CA ILE A 586 -7.11 -13.35 23.87
C ILE A 586 -7.09 -12.35 25.03
N LEU A 587 -8.13 -12.36 25.86
CA LEU A 587 -8.20 -11.50 27.04
C LEU A 587 -7.09 -11.84 28.04
N LYS A 588 -6.78 -13.13 28.20
CA LYS A 588 -5.68 -13.61 29.05
C LYS A 588 -4.31 -13.11 28.59
N VAL A 589 -3.99 -13.23 27.29
CA VAL A 589 -2.73 -12.70 26.73
C VAL A 589 -2.65 -11.19 26.87
N THR A 590 -3.77 -10.49 26.60
CA THR A 590 -3.83 -9.03 26.74
C THR A 590 -3.55 -8.60 28.18
N GLN A 591 -4.11 -9.32 29.16
CA GLN A 591 -3.83 -9.09 30.57
C GLN A 591 -2.34 -9.29 30.89
N PHE A 592 -1.73 -10.40 30.45
CA PHE A 592 -0.30 -10.63 30.66
C PHE A 592 0.56 -9.54 30.01
N CYS A 593 0.23 -9.11 28.78
CA CYS A 593 0.92 -8.03 28.10
C CYS A 593 0.86 -6.70 28.87
N ASN A 594 -0.29 -6.34 29.46
CA ASN A 594 -0.41 -5.15 30.30
C ASN A 594 0.41 -5.29 31.59
N GLN A 595 0.35 -6.45 32.24
CA GLN A 595 1.08 -6.72 33.49
C GLN A 595 2.61 -6.71 33.29
N LEU A 596 3.13 -6.99 32.09
CA LEU A 596 4.57 -6.89 31.81
C LEU A 596 5.13 -5.49 32.09
N TYR A 597 4.35 -4.43 31.90
CA TYR A 597 4.75 -3.04 32.14
C TYR A 597 4.57 -2.59 33.60
N ASP A 598 3.92 -3.39 34.44
CA ASP A 598 3.70 -3.06 35.84
C ASP A 598 4.80 -3.62 36.73
N ARG A 599 5.60 -2.73 37.30
CA ARG A 599 6.70 -3.05 38.23
C ARG A 599 6.22 -3.75 39.51
N GLN A 600 4.99 -3.51 39.97
CA GLN A 600 4.47 -4.10 41.20
C GLN A 600 4.01 -5.55 41.00
N ILE A 601 3.48 -5.86 39.82
CA ILE A 601 2.93 -7.18 39.48
C ILE A 601 4.00 -8.08 38.83
N ASN A 602 4.85 -7.53 37.98
CA ASN A 602 5.87 -8.29 37.25
C ASN A 602 7.17 -8.44 38.08
N PRO A 603 7.46 -9.63 38.64
CA PRO A 603 8.68 -9.84 39.43
C PRO A 603 9.97 -9.77 38.59
N PHE A 604 9.86 -9.80 37.25
CA PHE A 604 10.99 -9.71 36.32
C PHE A 604 11.07 -8.36 35.59
N TYR A 605 10.34 -7.34 36.05
CA TYR A 605 10.27 -6.05 35.37
C TYR A 605 11.65 -5.44 35.09
N GLU A 606 12.54 -5.41 36.08
CA GLU A 606 13.87 -4.82 35.92
C GLU A 606 14.71 -5.53 34.85
N THR A 607 14.56 -6.85 34.71
CA THR A 607 15.23 -7.64 33.68
C THR A 607 14.65 -7.37 32.29
N LEU A 608 13.33 -7.15 32.19
CA LEU A 608 12.64 -6.97 30.92
C LEU A 608 12.54 -5.51 30.47
N LYS A 609 12.75 -4.54 31.36
CA LYS A 609 12.53 -3.11 31.11
C LYS A 609 13.17 -2.62 29.82
N ILE A 610 14.41 -3.05 29.54
CA ILE A 610 15.13 -2.69 28.31
C ILE A 610 14.33 -3.11 27.07
N ASN A 611 13.77 -4.33 27.06
CA ASN A 611 12.96 -4.89 25.97
C ASN A 611 11.53 -4.36 25.89
N LEU A 612 11.11 -3.52 26.85
CA LEU A 612 9.81 -2.86 26.88
C LEU A 612 9.88 -1.37 26.52
N THR A 613 11.07 -0.87 26.14
CA THR A 613 11.28 0.49 25.64
C THR A 613 11.31 0.54 24.11
N TYR A 614 11.28 1.74 23.52
CA TYR A 614 11.30 1.94 22.07
C TYR A 614 12.27 1.00 21.34
N SER A 615 11.78 0.34 20.30
CA SER A 615 12.64 -0.37 19.37
C SER A 615 13.32 0.63 18.42
N GLU A 616 14.52 0.30 17.94
CA GLU A 616 15.23 1.16 16.99
C GLU A 616 14.37 1.49 15.76
N THR A 617 13.51 0.56 15.37
CA THR A 617 12.60 0.75 14.25
C THR A 617 11.47 1.74 14.56
N GLU A 618 10.97 1.75 15.79
CA GLU A 618 9.98 2.72 16.23
C GLU A 618 10.61 4.11 16.37
N LYS A 619 11.84 4.21 16.89
CA LYS A 619 12.58 5.48 16.94
C LYS A 619 12.69 6.10 15.55
N GLN A 620 13.08 5.30 14.55
CA GLN A 620 13.19 5.76 13.17
C GLN A 620 11.83 6.13 12.55
N LEU A 621 10.75 5.43 12.92
CA LEU A 621 9.39 5.77 12.45
C LEU A 621 8.95 7.13 12.99
N TYR A 622 9.20 7.41 14.27
CA TYR A 622 8.88 8.69 14.89
C TYR A 622 9.72 9.85 14.34
N LEU A 623 10.96 9.58 13.95
CA LEU A 623 11.88 10.57 13.36
C LEU A 623 11.70 10.74 11.85
N GLY A 624 10.89 9.90 11.19
CA GLY A 624 10.72 9.92 9.73
C GLY A 624 11.92 9.40 8.93
N THR A 625 12.86 8.70 9.57
CA THR A 625 14.07 8.12 8.96
C THR A 625 13.96 6.61 8.70
N TYR A 626 12.80 6.01 9.03
CA TYR A 626 12.57 4.58 8.90
C TYR A 626 12.69 4.05 7.47
N GLU A 627 12.09 4.75 6.51
CA GLU A 627 12.08 4.29 5.12
C GLU A 627 13.46 4.40 4.48
N SER A 628 14.19 5.50 4.74
CA SER A 628 15.56 5.66 4.24
C SER A 628 16.50 4.58 4.79
N ASN A 629 16.49 4.35 6.11
CA ASN A 629 17.46 3.47 6.77
C ASN A 629 17.19 1.98 6.53
N ASN A 630 15.94 1.57 6.31
CA ASN A 630 15.65 0.17 6.01
C ASN A 630 15.74 -0.16 4.52
N MET A 631 15.49 0.81 3.62
CA MET A 631 15.86 0.64 2.21
C MET A 631 17.39 0.54 2.06
N ALA A 632 18.15 1.26 2.89
CA ALA A 632 19.61 1.16 2.95
C ALA A 632 20.16 -0.18 3.43
N LYS A 633 19.61 -0.70 4.53
CA LYS A 633 20.01 -2.01 5.06
C LYS A 633 19.69 -3.14 4.08
N ALA A 634 18.76 -2.93 3.15
CA ALA A 634 18.41 -3.88 2.10
C ALA A 634 19.49 -4.00 1.03
N THR A 635 20.07 -2.84 0.70
CA THR A 635 21.01 -2.68 -0.40
C THR A 635 22.46 -2.88 0.06
N ILE A 636 22.80 -2.56 1.31
CA ILE A 636 24.17 -2.75 1.84
C ILE A 636 24.55 -4.23 1.97
N THR A 637 23.61 -5.15 2.22
CA THR A 637 23.91 -6.59 2.31
C THR A 637 23.73 -7.39 1.02
N SER A 638 23.23 -6.83 -0.08
CA SER A 638 23.17 -7.62 -1.31
C SER A 638 22.96 -6.83 -2.60
N THR A 639 23.82 -7.11 -3.57
CA THR A 639 23.56 -6.96 -5.02
C THR A 639 22.45 -7.89 -5.52
N SER A 640 21.75 -8.63 -4.64
CA SER A 640 20.70 -9.59 -4.98
C SER A 640 19.29 -9.25 -4.46
N VAL A 641 19.08 -8.46 -3.41
CA VAL A 641 17.70 -8.23 -2.90
C VAL A 641 16.94 -7.14 -3.69
N PRO A 642 15.74 -7.42 -4.23
CA PRO A 642 14.89 -6.45 -4.88
C PRO A 642 13.99 -5.68 -3.89
N SER A 643 13.64 -4.46 -4.31
CA SER A 643 12.79 -3.48 -3.63
C SER A 643 11.28 -3.80 -3.61
N SER A 644 10.86 -4.92 -4.22
CA SER A 644 9.46 -5.36 -4.30
C SER A 644 8.98 -6.10 -3.06
N LEU A 645 9.90 -6.47 -2.16
CA LEU A 645 9.56 -7.02 -0.87
C LEU A 645 9.32 -5.87 0.13
N PRO A 646 8.32 -6.01 1.01
CA PRO A 646 8.15 -5.09 2.12
C PRO A 646 9.46 -5.01 2.90
N VAL A 647 9.81 -3.78 3.28
CA VAL A 647 11.02 -3.36 4.00
C VAL A 647 11.35 -4.22 5.24
N SER A 648 10.36 -4.95 5.74
CA SER A 648 10.46 -5.93 6.82
C SER A 648 11.29 -7.18 6.52
N PHE A 649 11.42 -7.61 5.26
CA PHE A 649 12.19 -8.81 4.88
C PHE A 649 13.70 -8.66 5.12
N ILE A 650 14.18 -7.43 5.07
CA ILE A 650 15.60 -7.08 5.17
C ILE A 650 16.12 -7.16 6.61
N ARG A 651 15.22 -7.08 7.60
CA ARG A 651 15.58 -7.20 9.03
C ARG A 651 16.26 -8.53 9.37
N PHE A 652 16.15 -9.55 8.50
CA PHE A 652 16.63 -10.90 8.77
C PHE A 652 18.01 -11.22 8.19
N GLN A 653 18.65 -10.32 7.45
CA GLN A 653 19.95 -10.56 6.80
C GLN A 653 21.19 -10.20 7.63
N THR A 654 21.06 -9.48 8.74
CA THR A 654 22.21 -9.11 9.58
C THR A 654 22.62 -10.26 10.50
N ILE A 655 23.20 -11.31 9.91
CA ILE A 655 24.04 -12.27 10.63
C ILE A 655 25.49 -11.86 10.37
N SER A 656 25.91 -10.73 10.91
CA SER A 656 27.34 -10.53 11.15
C SER A 656 27.55 -9.72 12.43
N THR A 657 28.27 -10.36 13.35
CA THR A 657 28.93 -9.80 14.54
C THR A 657 28.04 -9.27 15.67
N GLY A 658 27.61 -10.18 16.56
CA GLY A 658 27.17 -9.89 17.93
C GLY A 658 25.86 -10.58 18.36
N ASN A 659 25.91 -11.88 18.70
CA ASN A 659 24.71 -12.68 18.99
C ASN A 659 23.77 -12.08 20.06
N ASN A 660 24.30 -11.41 21.09
CA ASN A 660 23.47 -10.94 22.20
C ASN A 660 22.65 -9.68 21.87
N ILE A 661 23.17 -8.75 21.06
CA ILE A 661 22.50 -7.48 20.73
C ILE A 661 21.34 -7.71 19.76
N ILE A 662 21.51 -8.66 18.83
CA ILE A 662 20.51 -9.01 17.81
C ILE A 662 19.32 -9.74 18.45
N ASP A 663 19.57 -10.61 19.43
CA ASP A 663 18.51 -11.35 20.11
C ASP A 663 17.65 -10.46 21.03
N ASP A 664 18.24 -9.44 21.68
CA ASP A 664 17.50 -8.44 22.47
C ASP A 664 16.58 -7.59 21.59
N GLN A 665 17.04 -7.14 20.42
CA GLN A 665 16.19 -6.38 19.48
C GLN A 665 15.05 -7.23 18.91
N ARG A 666 15.30 -8.51 18.61
CA ARG A 666 14.27 -9.46 18.14
C ARG A 666 13.20 -9.69 19.20
N LEU A 667 13.61 -9.87 20.46
CA LEU A 667 12.69 -10.04 21.58
C LEU A 667 11.85 -8.77 21.82
N ARG A 668 12.47 -7.59 21.73
CA ARG A 668 11.77 -6.30 21.82
C ARG A 668 10.72 -6.15 20.73
N ASP A 669 11.09 -6.34 19.46
CA ASP A 669 10.15 -6.28 18.33
C ASP A 669 9.02 -7.32 18.48
N TYR A 670 9.32 -8.50 19.04
CA TYR A 670 8.33 -9.54 19.34
C TYR A 670 7.31 -9.08 20.39
N LEU A 671 7.76 -8.57 21.54
CA LEU A 671 6.88 -8.09 22.62
C LEU A 671 6.01 -6.92 22.15
N HIS A 672 6.58 -6.04 21.34
CA HIS A 672 5.89 -4.90 20.75
C HIS A 672 4.75 -5.35 19.83
N ARG A 673 5.04 -6.25 18.87
CA ARG A 673 4.02 -6.82 17.98
C ARG A 673 2.98 -7.63 18.74
N LEU A 674 3.37 -8.35 19.78
CA LEU A 674 2.45 -9.15 20.60
C LEU A 674 1.42 -8.24 21.31
N PHE A 675 1.88 -7.12 21.86
CA PHE A 675 1.00 -6.12 22.45
C PHE A 675 0.03 -5.55 21.40
N ASP A 676 0.55 -5.15 20.23
CA ASP A 676 -0.22 -4.50 19.19
C ASP A 676 -1.31 -5.41 18.61
N ILE A 677 -0.97 -6.67 18.27
CA ILE A 677 -1.92 -7.62 17.70
C ILE A 677 -3.04 -7.99 18.69
N CYS A 678 -2.74 -8.07 19.99
CA CYS A 678 -3.76 -8.36 21.01
C CYS A 678 -4.84 -7.26 21.05
N TYR A 679 -4.45 -5.98 21.07
CA TYR A 679 -5.40 -4.87 21.06
C TYR A 679 -6.15 -4.74 19.72
N GLN A 680 -5.50 -5.06 18.60
CA GLN A 680 -6.17 -5.16 17.29
C GLN A 680 -7.25 -6.23 17.29
N ILE A 681 -6.95 -7.45 17.76
CA ILE A 681 -7.91 -8.56 17.82
C ILE A 681 -9.09 -8.19 18.74
N ASN A 682 -8.82 -7.65 19.93
CA ASN A 682 -9.88 -7.20 20.83
C ASN A 682 -10.81 -6.18 20.14
N GLY A 683 -10.25 -5.13 19.53
CA GLY A 683 -11.04 -4.13 18.81
C GLY A 683 -11.87 -4.72 17.66
N MET A 684 -11.35 -5.71 16.94
CA MET A 684 -12.08 -6.40 15.88
C MET A 684 -13.21 -7.29 16.41
N PHE A 685 -13.03 -7.98 17.54
CA PHE A 685 -14.08 -8.80 18.15
C PHE A 685 -15.29 -7.97 18.55
N PHE A 686 -15.09 -6.83 19.22
CA PHE A 686 -16.20 -5.93 19.59
C PHE A 686 -16.92 -5.32 18.40
N ALA A 687 -16.23 -5.22 17.27
CA ALA A 687 -16.84 -4.76 16.04
C ALA A 687 -17.50 -5.88 15.22
N HIS A 688 -17.25 -7.15 15.56
CA HIS A 688 -17.76 -8.32 14.85
C HIS A 688 -18.95 -8.96 15.58
N ASP A 689 -18.87 -9.12 16.90
CA ASP A 689 -19.90 -9.74 17.73
C ASP A 689 -20.65 -8.67 18.56
N SER A 690 -21.79 -8.21 18.03
CA SER A 690 -22.68 -7.26 18.70
C SER A 690 -23.32 -7.83 19.96
N ASP A 691 -23.36 -9.15 20.10
CA ASP A 691 -24.00 -9.80 21.25
C ASP A 691 -23.09 -9.72 22.49
N LEU A 692 -21.79 -9.43 22.31
CA LEU A 692 -20.86 -9.19 23.42
C LEU A 692 -21.28 -8.01 24.31
N TYR A 693 -21.98 -7.02 23.75
CA TYR A 693 -22.49 -5.87 24.54
C TYR A 693 -23.59 -6.28 25.51
N TYR A 694 -24.30 -7.37 25.22
CA TYR A 694 -25.42 -7.86 26.02
C TYR A 694 -25.06 -9.10 26.84
N LEU A 695 -23.82 -9.59 26.72
CA LEU A 695 -23.36 -10.77 27.44
C LEU A 695 -23.32 -10.44 28.94
N LYS A 696 -24.16 -11.13 29.72
CA LYS A 696 -24.13 -11.11 31.19
C LYS A 696 -23.31 -12.29 31.69
N LEU A 697 -22.33 -12.01 32.54
CA LEU A 697 -21.50 -13.07 33.15
C LEU A 697 -22.17 -13.67 34.40
N ASN A 698 -22.97 -12.86 35.11
CA ASN A 698 -23.81 -13.20 36.27
C ASN A 698 -25.08 -12.30 36.25
N ASP A 699 -26.11 -12.58 37.07
CA ASP A 699 -27.46 -12.01 36.95
C ASP A 699 -27.57 -10.47 36.80
N ASP A 700 -26.61 -9.66 37.29
CA ASP A 700 -26.70 -8.19 37.24
C ASP A 700 -25.53 -7.43 36.60
N ASN A 701 -24.39 -8.06 36.27
CA ASN A 701 -23.22 -7.35 35.72
C ASN A 701 -22.93 -7.71 34.26
N TYR A 702 -22.90 -6.70 33.40
CA TYR A 702 -22.51 -6.83 32.00
C TYR A 702 -21.01 -7.14 31.86
N PHE A 703 -20.69 -8.07 30.96
CA PHE A 703 -19.34 -8.51 30.62
C PHE A 703 -18.40 -7.33 30.35
N ILE A 704 -18.87 -6.32 29.60
CA ILE A 704 -18.09 -5.13 29.25
C ILE A 704 -17.68 -4.35 30.49
N THR A 705 -18.62 -4.10 31.41
CA THR A 705 -18.38 -3.30 32.61
C THR A 705 -17.45 -4.01 33.60
N SER A 706 -17.64 -5.31 33.82
CA SER A 706 -16.90 -6.02 34.87
C SER A 706 -15.57 -6.61 34.42
N PHE A 707 -15.44 -7.04 33.16
CA PHE A 707 -14.33 -7.88 32.70
C PHE A 707 -13.35 -7.11 31.80
N LEU A 708 -13.86 -6.31 30.86
CA LEU A 708 -12.98 -5.51 30.00
C LEU A 708 -12.33 -4.35 30.75
N GLN A 709 -13.05 -3.70 31.66
CA GLN A 709 -12.45 -2.64 32.47
C GLN A 709 -11.28 -3.15 33.33
N LYS A 710 -11.42 -4.36 33.88
CA LYS A 710 -10.38 -5.01 34.68
C LYS A 710 -9.23 -5.61 33.87
N ILE A 711 -9.37 -5.80 32.56
CA ILE A 711 -8.31 -6.42 31.75
C ILE A 711 -7.62 -5.41 30.84
N LEU A 712 -8.40 -4.52 30.22
CA LEU A 712 -7.88 -3.52 29.28
C LEU A 712 -7.41 -2.24 29.97
N PHE A 713 -8.00 -1.90 31.14
CA PHE A 713 -7.65 -0.67 31.85
C PHE A 713 -6.95 -0.88 33.19
N GLU A 714 -6.81 -2.13 33.62
CA GLU A 714 -5.93 -2.49 34.73
C GLU A 714 -4.50 -2.14 34.31
N ASN A 715 -3.94 -1.16 35.01
CA ASN A 715 -2.57 -0.64 34.85
C ASN A 715 -2.32 0.31 33.66
N LEU A 716 -3.33 1.05 33.17
CA LEU A 716 -3.06 2.12 32.17
C LEU A 716 -2.00 3.12 32.63
N ASN A 717 -1.96 3.43 33.93
CA ASN A 717 -1.00 4.36 34.52
C ASN A 717 0.47 3.94 34.34
N THR A 718 0.75 2.64 34.21
CA THR A 718 2.11 2.10 34.05
C THR A 718 2.50 1.95 32.59
N LEU A 719 1.54 2.00 31.66
CA LEU A 719 1.81 1.90 30.23
C LEU A 719 2.55 3.14 29.72
N PRO A 720 3.59 2.96 28.89
CA PRO A 720 4.24 4.09 28.24
C PRO A 720 3.35 4.69 27.15
N SER A 721 3.54 5.98 26.88
CA SER A 721 2.66 6.75 25.99
C SER A 721 2.60 6.20 24.56
N PHE A 722 3.71 5.65 24.04
CA PHE A 722 3.73 5.02 22.71
C PHE A 722 2.89 3.74 22.64
N ARG A 723 2.72 2.98 23.74
CA ARG A 723 1.81 1.83 23.81
C ARG A 723 0.37 2.25 24.06
N LEU A 724 0.14 3.33 24.81
CA LEU A 724 -1.19 3.90 24.97
C LEU A 724 -1.80 4.33 23.63
N ARG A 725 -0.98 4.80 22.69
CA ARG A 725 -1.42 5.09 21.30
C ARG A 725 -2.02 3.87 20.60
N ILE A 726 -1.46 2.69 20.81
CA ILE A 726 -1.94 1.43 20.23
C ILE A 726 -3.31 1.07 20.81
N VAL A 727 -3.48 1.22 22.13
CA VAL A 727 -4.79 1.03 22.80
C VAL A 727 -5.84 1.98 22.23
N LEU A 728 -5.50 3.27 22.08
CA LEU A 728 -6.40 4.26 21.49
C LEU A 728 -6.80 3.92 20.06
N ARG A 729 -5.80 3.65 19.21
CA ARG A 729 -6.01 3.47 17.76
C ARG A 729 -6.72 2.17 17.43
N HIS A 730 -6.32 1.07 18.04
CA HIS A 730 -6.81 -0.24 17.62
C HIS A 730 -8.03 -0.70 18.41
N PHE A 731 -8.13 -0.34 19.70
CA PHE A 731 -9.25 -0.72 20.54
C PHE A 731 -10.27 0.41 20.67
N CYS A 732 -9.90 1.55 21.27
CA CYS A 732 -10.86 2.61 21.60
C CYS A 732 -11.56 3.16 20.35
N ARG A 733 -10.81 3.47 19.28
CA ARG A 733 -11.40 3.94 18.02
C ARG A 733 -12.39 2.93 17.45
N SER A 734 -12.00 1.66 17.30
CA SER A 734 -12.89 0.59 16.81
C SER A 734 -14.16 0.45 17.65
N PHE A 735 -14.03 0.57 18.96
CA PHE A 735 -15.14 0.51 19.91
C PHE A 735 -16.13 1.68 19.70
N VAL A 736 -15.62 2.91 19.59
CA VAL A 736 -16.44 4.11 19.31
C VAL A 736 -17.08 4.04 17.92
N GLU A 737 -16.33 3.63 16.89
CA GLU A 737 -16.85 3.48 15.53
C GLU A 737 -18.00 2.48 15.46
N HIS A 738 -17.88 1.35 16.17
CA HIS A 738 -18.95 0.35 16.23
C HIS A 738 -20.17 0.87 17.00
N TYR A 739 -19.96 1.49 18.16
CA TYR A 739 -21.06 2.11 18.92
C TYR A 739 -21.85 3.12 18.05
N CYS A 740 -21.15 3.99 17.31
CA CYS A 740 -21.79 4.99 16.43
C CYS A 740 -22.48 4.40 15.19
N SER A 741 -22.07 3.21 14.73
CA SER A 741 -22.62 2.57 13.52
C SER A 741 -23.72 1.56 13.81
N ALA A 742 -23.79 1.04 15.03
CA ALA A 742 -24.75 0.03 15.38
C ALA A 742 -26.18 0.60 15.42
N ILE A 743 -27.04 0.12 14.52
CA ILE A 743 -28.50 0.25 14.62
C ILE A 743 -28.94 -0.76 15.70
N THR A 744 -28.64 -0.49 16.96
CA THR A 744 -29.07 -1.37 18.05
C THR A 744 -30.55 -1.12 18.35
N LEU A 745 -31.29 -2.22 18.52
CA LEU A 745 -32.69 -2.19 18.97
C LEU A 745 -32.83 -1.62 20.39
N ASP A 746 -31.78 -1.68 21.22
CA ASP A 746 -31.72 -1.11 22.58
C ASP A 746 -30.55 -0.12 22.72
N LYS A 747 -30.81 1.14 22.37
CA LYS A 747 -29.83 2.23 22.53
C LYS A 747 -29.55 2.54 24.00
N GLU A 748 -30.50 2.34 24.90
CA GLU A 748 -30.35 2.73 26.31
C GLU A 748 -29.28 1.90 27.05
N VAL A 749 -29.33 0.56 26.93
CA VAL A 749 -28.34 -0.34 27.55
C VAL A 749 -26.94 -0.11 26.98
N THR A 750 -26.83 0.09 25.67
CA THR A 750 -25.54 0.37 25.02
C THR A 750 -24.99 1.74 25.37
N ASN A 751 -25.84 2.74 25.61
CA ASN A 751 -25.44 4.06 26.11
C ASN A 751 -24.88 4.00 27.53
N GLU A 752 -25.53 3.26 28.45
CA GLU A 752 -25.08 3.10 29.83
C GLU A 752 -23.69 2.43 29.91
N LEU A 753 -23.48 1.38 29.10
CA LEU A 753 -22.20 0.69 28.99
C LEU A 753 -21.09 1.60 28.44
N PHE A 754 -21.41 2.41 27.43
CA PHE A 754 -20.48 3.35 26.84
C PHE A 754 -20.12 4.50 27.79
N LEU A 755 -21.11 5.02 28.54
CA LEU A 755 -20.89 6.03 29.59
C LEU A 755 -19.97 5.50 30.69
N THR A 756 -20.21 4.29 31.18
CA THR A 756 -19.38 3.69 32.23
C THR A 756 -17.93 3.50 31.78
N PHE A 757 -17.70 3.25 30.48
CA PHE A 757 -16.36 3.23 29.89
C PHE A 757 -15.73 4.63 29.88
N LEU A 758 -16.45 5.64 29.37
CA LEU A 758 -15.95 7.01 29.25
C LEU A 758 -15.66 7.67 30.60
N ASP A 759 -16.44 7.36 31.64
CA ASP A 759 -16.27 7.90 32.99
C ASP A 759 -14.91 7.54 33.60
N ILE A 760 -14.36 6.38 33.25
CA ILE A 760 -13.04 5.94 33.73
C ILE A 760 -11.94 6.42 32.78
N PHE A 761 -12.17 6.28 31.47
CA PHE A 761 -11.14 6.50 30.46
C PHE A 761 -10.81 7.98 30.25
N LEU A 762 -11.82 8.85 30.21
CA LEU A 762 -11.64 10.27 29.85
C LEU A 762 -10.85 11.06 30.90
N PRO A 763 -11.14 10.97 32.22
CA PRO A 763 -10.36 11.69 33.22
C PRO A 763 -8.88 11.26 33.20
N TYR A 764 -8.63 9.97 33.01
CA TYR A 764 -7.28 9.42 32.90
C TYR A 764 -6.50 10.02 31.72
N ILE A 765 -7.03 9.93 30.51
CA ILE A 765 -6.31 10.40 29.31
C ILE A 765 -6.13 11.92 29.33
N GLN A 766 -7.11 12.67 29.85
CA GLN A 766 -7.01 14.12 30.02
C GLN A 766 -5.89 14.49 30.99
N GLN A 767 -5.82 13.85 32.16
CA GLN A 767 -4.75 14.08 33.13
C GLN A 767 -3.38 13.76 32.52
N ARG A 768 -3.28 12.63 31.80
CA ARG A 768 -2.04 12.18 31.16
C ARG A 768 -1.56 13.17 30.10
N LEU A 769 -2.43 13.60 29.18
CA LEU A 769 -2.10 14.56 28.13
C LEU A 769 -1.74 15.92 28.71
N THR A 770 -2.48 16.40 29.71
CA THR A 770 -2.18 17.67 30.39
C THR A 770 -0.78 17.65 31.00
N THR A 771 -0.40 16.55 31.64
CA THR A 771 0.93 16.37 32.24
C THR A 771 2.03 16.32 31.17
N MET A 772 1.80 15.62 30.06
CA MET A 772 2.80 15.55 28.97
C MET A 772 3.00 16.92 28.31
N TRP A 773 1.91 17.64 28.00
CA TRP A 773 1.98 18.99 27.44
C TRP A 773 2.60 19.99 28.42
N SER A 774 2.30 19.90 29.72
CA SER A 774 2.96 20.77 30.71
C SER A 774 4.47 20.50 30.76
N ASN A 775 4.89 19.24 30.71
CA ASN A 775 6.30 18.89 30.72
C ASN A 775 7.03 19.47 29.50
N LEU A 776 6.48 19.30 28.29
CA LEU A 776 7.02 19.88 27.05
C LEU A 776 7.14 21.41 27.10
N LEU A 777 6.15 22.08 27.70
CA LEU A 777 6.16 23.54 27.85
C LEU A 777 7.18 24.02 28.90
N THR A 778 7.54 23.18 29.88
CA THR A 778 8.52 23.51 30.93
C THR A 778 9.96 23.13 30.58
N THR A 779 10.20 22.23 29.63
CA THR A 779 11.54 21.87 29.12
C THR A 779 12.11 22.99 28.25
N THR A 780 12.63 24.03 28.88
CA THR A 780 13.49 25.04 28.23
C THR A 780 14.94 24.92 28.70
N ILE A 781 15.80 24.41 27.79
CA ILE A 781 17.17 24.89 27.47
C ILE A 781 18.36 24.53 28.40
N LEU A 782 18.20 23.97 29.61
CA LEU A 782 19.32 24.02 30.57
C LEU A 782 20.41 22.93 30.56
N ASP A 783 20.28 21.75 29.92
CA ASP A 783 21.38 20.78 29.85
C ASP A 783 21.31 19.91 28.58
N TYR A 784 21.91 20.38 27.47
CA TYR A 784 22.05 19.54 26.27
C TYR A 784 23.35 18.73 26.33
N GLN A 785 23.25 17.43 26.65
CA GLN A 785 24.26 16.45 26.27
C GLN A 785 23.95 15.89 24.87
N GLN A 786 24.98 15.72 24.03
CA GLN A 786 24.88 15.40 22.59
C GLN A 786 24.15 14.09 22.22
N GLY A 787 23.69 13.29 23.20
CA GLY A 787 22.89 12.07 22.98
C GLY A 787 21.41 12.16 23.38
N GLU A 788 20.99 13.17 24.15
CA GLU A 788 19.62 13.27 24.70
C GLU A 788 18.63 13.93 23.73
N CYS A 789 19.14 14.65 22.73
CA CYS A 789 18.33 15.40 21.75
C CYS A 789 17.42 14.51 20.89
N THR A 790 17.74 13.23 20.65
CA THR A 790 16.90 12.35 19.82
C THR A 790 15.74 11.74 20.60
N ASP A 791 15.95 11.39 21.87
CA ASP A 791 14.91 10.73 22.69
C ASP A 791 13.87 11.74 23.19
N GLU A 792 14.28 13.00 23.47
CA GLU A 792 13.35 14.10 23.77
C GLU A 792 12.42 14.41 22.58
N VAL A 793 12.97 14.49 21.37
CA VAL A 793 12.19 14.73 20.14
C VAL A 793 11.20 13.58 19.87
N ILE A 794 11.58 12.33 20.17
CA ILE A 794 10.67 11.19 20.06
C ILE A 794 9.51 11.32 21.05
N GLU A 795 9.75 11.70 22.31
CA GLU A 795 8.69 11.92 23.29
C GLU A 795 7.75 13.08 22.91
N GLU A 796 8.29 14.16 22.32
CA GLU A 796 7.48 15.25 21.75
C GLU A 796 6.58 14.72 20.62
N CYS A 797 7.14 13.97 19.66
CA CYS A 797 6.38 13.34 18.58
C CYS A 797 5.29 12.40 19.12
N VAL A 798 5.59 11.59 20.13
CA VAL A 798 4.62 10.68 20.77
C VAL A 798 3.50 11.47 21.45
N CYS A 799 3.80 12.57 22.14
CA CYS A 799 2.80 13.44 22.76
C CYS A 799 1.83 14.02 21.72
N VAL A 800 2.36 14.56 20.62
CA VAL A 800 1.56 15.13 19.52
C VAL A 800 0.67 14.05 18.90
N LEU A 801 1.24 12.88 18.60
CA LEU A 801 0.50 11.80 17.96
C LEU A 801 -0.56 11.18 18.88
N LEU A 802 -0.29 11.03 20.18
CA LEU A 802 -1.26 10.56 21.17
C LEU A 802 -2.42 11.54 21.31
N THR A 803 -2.13 12.85 21.34
CA THR A 803 -3.15 13.92 21.35
C THR A 803 -4.02 13.84 20.09
N ARG A 804 -3.41 13.66 18.92
CA ARG A 804 -4.13 13.51 17.64
C ARG A 804 -5.03 12.27 17.65
N ASP A 805 -4.48 11.11 18.02
CA ASP A 805 -5.22 9.84 18.06
C ASP A 805 -6.44 9.97 19.02
N PHE A 806 -6.32 10.67 20.14
CA PHE A 806 -7.43 10.95 21.07
C PHE A 806 -8.49 11.91 20.50
N VAL A 807 -8.05 13.04 19.93
CA VAL A 807 -8.94 14.05 19.34
C VAL A 807 -9.72 13.48 18.17
N ASP A 808 -9.10 12.63 17.34
CA ASP A 808 -9.76 11.99 16.20
C ASP A 808 -10.92 11.08 16.64
N ILE A 809 -10.78 10.37 17.76
CA ILE A 809 -11.86 9.55 18.35
C ILE A 809 -13.03 10.44 18.78
N ILE A 810 -12.76 11.55 19.46
CA ILE A 810 -13.80 12.49 19.90
C ILE A 810 -14.48 13.15 18.69
N ARG A 811 -13.71 13.60 17.71
CA ARG A 811 -14.23 14.19 16.47
C ARG A 811 -15.15 13.23 15.74
N TYR A 812 -14.73 11.96 15.61
CA TYR A 812 -15.54 10.92 14.98
C TYR A 812 -16.88 10.75 15.71
N PHE A 813 -16.85 10.65 17.05
CA PHE A 813 -18.04 10.52 17.88
C PHE A 813 -19.01 11.70 17.67
N ILE A 814 -18.53 12.94 17.77
CA ILE A 814 -19.35 14.16 17.62
C ILE A 814 -19.95 14.26 16.22
N TYR A 815 -19.16 13.95 15.18
CA TYR A 815 -19.62 14.04 13.79
C TYR A 815 -20.73 13.02 13.50
N LYS A 816 -20.57 11.76 13.93
CA LYS A 816 -21.56 10.71 13.66
C LYS A 816 -22.84 10.88 14.48
N THR A 817 -22.76 11.42 15.68
CA THR A 817 -23.93 11.66 16.55
C THR A 817 -24.73 12.92 16.16
N THR A 818 -24.15 13.86 15.42
CA THR A 818 -24.85 15.07 14.90
C THR A 818 -25.52 14.87 13.54
N LEU A 819 -25.03 13.94 12.72
CA LEU A 819 -25.59 13.64 11.39
C LEU A 819 -26.83 12.71 11.30
N PRO A 820 -27.37 12.05 12.35
CA PRO A 820 -28.38 11.01 12.15
C PRO A 820 -29.74 11.57 11.68
N GLY A 821 -29.92 12.90 11.69
CA GLY A 821 -31.13 13.57 11.19
C GLY A 821 -31.28 13.66 9.65
N GLN A 822 -30.23 13.42 8.86
CA GLN A 822 -30.32 13.52 7.40
C GLN A 822 -30.56 12.19 6.68
N ILE A 823 -30.37 11.05 7.34
CA ILE A 823 -30.53 9.73 6.71
C ILE A 823 -32.01 9.30 6.69
N ASN A 824 -32.82 9.76 7.66
CA ASN A 824 -34.24 9.39 7.75
C ASN A 824 -35.19 10.26 6.90
N SER A 825 -34.73 11.37 6.30
CA SER A 825 -35.55 12.17 5.39
C SER A 825 -35.53 11.67 3.94
N ALA A 826 -34.68 10.70 3.61
CA ALA A 826 -34.58 10.11 2.27
C ALA A 826 -35.65 9.05 1.96
N LEU A 827 -36.51 8.69 2.93
CA LEU A 827 -37.56 7.67 2.77
C LEU A 827 -38.99 8.24 2.68
N SER A 828 -39.16 9.56 2.62
CA SER A 828 -40.48 10.18 2.43
C SER A 828 -40.41 11.40 1.53
N GLY A 829 -40.89 11.26 0.29
CA GLY A 829 -41.37 12.38 -0.54
C GLY A 829 -40.57 12.69 -1.80
N ASN A 830 -41.23 12.45 -2.94
CA ASN A 830 -40.84 12.85 -4.30
C ASN A 830 -40.08 14.18 -4.42
N ASN A 831 -38.88 14.15 -5.01
CA ASN A 831 -38.50 15.07 -6.09
C ASN A 831 -37.24 14.61 -6.84
N LYS A 832 -37.34 14.64 -8.18
CA LYS A 832 -36.28 14.27 -9.14
C LYS A 832 -35.03 15.14 -8.97
N LYS A 833 -33.97 14.58 -8.40
CA LYS A 833 -32.57 14.95 -8.69
C LYS A 833 -31.76 13.66 -8.86
N LYS A 834 -30.91 13.63 -9.88
CA LYS A 834 -30.12 12.46 -10.32
C LYS A 834 -29.40 11.79 -9.13
N ASN A 835 -29.82 10.57 -8.81
CA ASN A 835 -29.10 9.68 -7.90
C ASN A 835 -27.74 9.33 -8.52
N LYS A 836 -26.66 9.76 -7.88
CA LYS A 836 -25.34 9.16 -8.04
C LYS A 836 -25.23 8.11 -6.94
N THR A 837 -25.13 6.84 -7.31
CA THR A 837 -24.97 5.70 -6.40
C THR A 837 -23.69 5.88 -5.57
N MET A 838 -23.81 6.21 -4.28
CA MET A 838 -22.72 6.06 -3.32
C MET A 838 -22.56 4.57 -3.01
N ASN A 839 -21.54 3.95 -3.57
CA ASN A 839 -20.99 2.72 -3.00
C ASN A 839 -20.23 3.08 -1.73
N GLY A 840 -20.57 2.41 -0.62
CA GLY A 840 -19.90 2.59 0.66
C GLY A 840 -18.43 2.17 0.57
N HIS A 841 -17.52 3.13 0.78
CA HIS A 841 -16.14 2.87 1.16
C HIS A 841 -16.08 2.76 2.68
N ASN A 842 -15.95 1.53 3.18
CA ASN A 842 -15.48 1.29 4.54
C ASN A 842 -13.96 1.42 4.51
N HIS A 843 -13.40 2.35 5.28
CA HIS A 843 -11.95 2.48 5.46
C HIS A 843 -11.40 1.23 6.15
N SER A 844 -10.77 0.34 5.38
CA SER A 844 -9.75 -0.57 5.90
C SER A 844 -8.42 0.17 5.95
N GLU A 845 -7.87 0.36 7.14
CA GLU A 845 -6.43 0.61 7.31
C GLU A 845 -5.69 -0.68 6.89
N SER A 846 -5.50 -0.82 5.58
CA SER A 846 -4.49 -1.66 4.96
C SER A 846 -3.35 -0.73 4.56
N MET A 847 -2.16 -0.92 5.11
CA MET A 847 -0.91 -0.31 4.62
C MET A 847 -0.51 -0.83 3.21
N CYS A 848 -1.43 -1.47 2.49
CA CYS A 848 -1.31 -1.90 1.11
C CYS A 848 -2.68 -1.79 0.42
N GLU A 849 -3.20 -0.58 0.23
CA GLU A 849 -4.15 -0.32 -0.86
C GLU A 849 -3.55 0.75 -1.77
N GLU A 850 -3.09 0.28 -2.93
CA GLU A 850 -2.74 1.11 -4.05
C GLU A 850 -3.89 2.06 -4.38
N THR A 851 -3.57 3.34 -4.38
CA THR A 851 -4.36 4.44 -4.91
C THR A 851 -4.98 4.07 -6.27
N ASN A 852 -6.28 3.75 -6.29
CA ASN A 852 -7.11 3.83 -7.48
C ASN A 852 -7.52 5.30 -7.65
N GLY A 853 -7.22 5.84 -8.84
CA GLY A 853 -7.45 7.23 -9.19
C GLY A 853 -8.92 7.61 -9.29
N ILE A 854 -9.17 8.89 -8.97
CA ILE A 854 -9.96 9.91 -9.67
C ILE A 854 -10.08 11.03 -8.62
N SER A 855 -9.05 11.85 -8.49
CA SER A 855 -9.13 13.11 -7.74
C SER A 855 -9.90 14.11 -8.61
N ASN A 856 -11.22 14.01 -8.60
CA ASN A 856 -12.01 15.23 -8.69
C ASN A 856 -11.80 15.95 -7.36
N GLU A 857 -10.99 17.01 -7.41
CA GLU A 857 -10.74 17.96 -6.35
C GLU A 857 -12.01 18.21 -5.52
N THR A 858 -11.99 17.74 -4.27
CA THR A 858 -12.54 18.41 -3.09
C THR A 858 -11.81 17.79 -1.90
N ASP A 859 -10.58 18.25 -1.68
CA ASP A 859 -9.92 18.15 -0.38
C ASP A 859 -10.78 18.90 0.65
N HIS A 860 -11.73 18.20 1.27
CA HIS A 860 -12.48 18.72 2.41
C HIS A 860 -12.01 18.05 3.71
N ILE A 861 -10.73 18.24 4.05
CA ILE A 861 -10.25 18.04 5.43
C ILE A 861 -9.37 19.22 5.91
N ASP A 862 -8.84 20.08 5.03
CA ASP A 862 -8.01 21.25 5.43
C ASP A 862 -8.73 22.62 5.36
N GLU A 863 -10.02 22.69 4.98
CA GLU A 863 -10.76 23.96 4.85
C GLU A 863 -11.50 24.45 6.10
N TRP A 864 -11.34 23.79 7.27
CA TRP A 864 -12.00 24.26 8.50
C TRP A 864 -11.19 25.28 9.30
N ASP A 865 -9.87 25.37 9.14
CA ASP A 865 -9.09 26.40 9.83
C ASP A 865 -9.40 27.83 9.33
N GLU A 866 -9.94 27.99 8.11
CA GLU A 866 -10.34 29.30 7.57
C GLU A 866 -11.83 29.66 7.82
N GLN A 867 -12.69 28.71 8.21
CA GLN A 867 -14.12 28.98 8.44
C GLN A 867 -14.52 29.23 9.90
N VAL A 868 -13.63 29.03 10.88
CA VAL A 868 -13.91 29.28 12.32
C VAL A 868 -14.01 30.79 12.65
N THR A 869 -13.76 31.70 11.70
CA THR A 869 -13.92 33.14 11.95
C THR A 869 -15.34 33.68 11.71
N ASN A 870 -16.28 32.88 11.19
CA ASN A 870 -17.67 33.31 11.02
C ASN A 870 -18.58 32.85 12.18
N ASN A 871 -18.68 33.72 13.19
CA ASN A 871 -19.59 33.65 14.35
C ASN A 871 -21.11 33.60 14.03
N SER A 872 -21.52 33.30 12.79
CA SER A 872 -22.92 33.38 12.36
C SER A 872 -23.65 32.03 12.26
N VAL A 873 -22.94 30.89 12.23
CA VAL A 873 -23.57 29.56 12.15
C VAL A 873 -23.98 29.02 13.53
N TYR A 874 -23.21 29.33 14.58
CA TYR A 874 -23.51 28.88 15.95
C TYR A 874 -24.71 29.59 16.60
N ASN A 875 -24.99 30.85 16.24
CA ASN A 875 -26.10 31.61 16.83
C ASN A 875 -27.47 31.31 16.20
N LYS A 876 -27.52 30.63 15.05
CA LYS A 876 -28.80 30.24 14.42
C LYS A 876 -29.39 28.92 14.91
N LEU A 877 -28.59 28.09 15.60
CA LEU A 877 -29.05 26.82 16.20
C LEU A 877 -29.62 26.97 17.61
N LEU A 878 -29.44 28.13 18.26
CA LEU A 878 -29.89 28.37 19.63
C LEU A 878 -31.24 29.12 19.76
N ASN A 879 -31.78 29.68 18.67
CA ASN A 879 -33.00 30.51 18.73
C ASN A 879 -34.15 30.03 17.80
N GLY A 880 -34.08 28.82 17.26
CA GLY A 880 -35.19 28.22 16.52
C GLY A 880 -35.96 27.25 17.41
N THR A 881 -37.14 27.68 17.88
CA THR A 881 -38.27 26.88 18.39
C THR A 881 -37.96 25.48 18.93
N GLN A 882 -38.11 25.37 20.26
CA GLN A 882 -38.36 24.14 21.01
C GLN A 882 -39.19 23.12 20.24
N ASP A 883 -38.55 22.17 19.57
CA ASP A 883 -39.11 20.87 19.29
C ASP A 883 -38.00 19.82 19.40
N LYS A 884 -38.09 19.11 20.53
CA LYS A 884 -37.37 17.93 21.02
C LYS A 884 -36.52 17.18 19.99
N MET A 885 -35.22 17.47 19.98
CA MET A 885 -34.19 16.42 19.88
C MET A 885 -33.45 16.41 21.21
N GLU A 886 -33.73 15.40 22.04
CA GLU A 886 -32.97 15.08 23.24
C GLU A 886 -31.55 14.68 22.80
N HIS A 887 -30.64 15.65 22.77
CA HIS A 887 -29.21 15.35 22.69
C HIS A 887 -28.82 14.70 24.02
N SER A 888 -28.48 13.40 24.00
CA SER A 888 -28.07 12.63 25.17
C SER A 888 -27.01 13.38 26.00
N ASP A 889 -27.04 13.26 27.33
CA ASP A 889 -26.04 13.86 28.24
C ASP A 889 -24.60 13.54 27.83
N LEU A 890 -24.41 12.35 27.24
CA LEU A 890 -23.18 11.87 26.62
C LEU A 890 -22.66 12.81 25.51
N TYR A 891 -23.52 13.31 24.62
CA TYR A 891 -23.15 14.24 23.55
C TYR A 891 -22.67 15.57 24.12
N ASN A 892 -23.41 16.14 25.06
CA ASN A 892 -23.04 17.39 25.72
C ASN A 892 -21.70 17.27 26.47
N TYR A 893 -21.47 16.12 27.13
CA TYR A 893 -20.23 15.80 27.81
C TYR A 893 -19.03 15.71 26.84
N MET A 894 -19.17 14.98 25.73
CA MET A 894 -18.12 14.85 24.71
C MET A 894 -17.81 16.17 24.00
N VAL A 895 -18.82 17.01 23.74
CA VAL A 895 -18.61 18.36 23.17
C VAL A 895 -17.87 19.27 24.14
N LYS A 896 -18.22 19.27 25.43
CA LYS A 896 -17.49 20.03 26.45
C LYS A 896 -16.02 19.62 26.48
N LEU A 897 -15.74 18.33 26.41
CA LEU A 897 -14.39 17.80 26.47
C LEU A 897 -13.59 18.06 25.18
N SER A 898 -14.23 18.05 24.00
CA SER A 898 -13.58 18.45 22.73
C SER A 898 -13.09 19.89 22.68
N ARG A 899 -13.69 20.77 23.50
CA ARG A 899 -13.35 22.19 23.60
C ARG A 899 -12.24 22.48 24.61
N GLN A 900 -12.03 21.57 25.57
CA GLN A 900 -10.95 21.63 26.55
C GLN A 900 -9.69 21.01 25.96
#